data_AF-A0A946SR98-F1
#
_entry.id   AF-A0A946SR98-F1
#
_cell.length_a   1.000
_cell.length_b   1.000
_cell.length_c   1.000
_cell.angle_alpha   90.00
_cell.angle_beta   90.00
_cell.angle_gamma   90.00
#
_symmetry.space_group_name_H-M   'P 1'
#
loop_
_entity.id
_entity.type
_entity.pdbx_description
1 polymer ?
#
loop_
_entity_poly.entity_id
_entity_poly.type
_entity_poly.pdbx_seq_one_letter_code
_entity_poly.pdbx_strand_id
1 'polypeptide(L)'
;MNRRKKLIEVALPLAAINAACVREKSIRHGHPSTMHLWWARRPLAACRAVLFASFVDDPSSRPDEFTTVVEQDRERQRLFRLIEDLVRWENSNDPQILASAREEILRSTGGHPPAVLDPFCGGGSIPLEAQRLALGAHGSDLNPVAVLITKAMVEVPPRFAGRSPVNPESRAGAMTVDAWRGSAGLAADVRHYGYWMNTEAERRIGHLYPPAKLPATGGDATVIAWLWARTVACPNPVCGADMPLVRSFDLSTKRGKRAWIEPIVDQDSQTVNFAVRTGAGAGPEGTVNRRGARCLVCGEPVPFPHVRAEGKAGRMGRRMLAVVVEGTGGRSYAQATAGDAHPADSAVPTWRPSSALPHNPRDFKTPNYGMSTFADVYTERQLVALTTFSDLLEQARQRVFADAVDVGLSAEGVGLAAGGRDAVAYSEAVTTYLALAVDKAADYWSSICSWHSSGEKMRNTFARQAIPMVWDYAECNPFSNSTGNWTACVDWVWKVVGRACDDVAEGVVSCVDAVEAVGVQPRGSVISTDPPYYDNIGYADLSDYFYVWLRRSMAGVWPELFETMLTPKSSELVATPYRFGGNKEAASEHFERGLRAVFEAAHANSHADVPMTLFYAFKQTDTDGEARTGSPGVASTGWEKMLDGLLSAGWQITATWPLRTELSNRTIASGKNALASSIVLACRPRALGARSVSRREYLAGLRDELPNALTTMLRGNIAPVDLAQAAIGPSMTVFSRYAAVLEADGSRMPVRTALRLINQELDAYFAEQDGDLDEITRFCAAWFEQHGYNDAPFGEADVLARAKNISVDRVAGAGILAAGGGTVRLHRRHQYDPGWNPESQATSVVWACAQRLARCVEAGADAGGEAAAARLLAQMPPSVGESARALAYRLFSSDCSAPGRS
;
A
#
# COMPACT_ATOMS: atom_id res chain seq x y z
N MET A 1 16.02 -29.88 -20.68
CA MET A 1 14.60 -29.62 -20.99
C MET A 1 14.43 -28.11 -21.09
N ASN A 2 13.95 -27.62 -22.22
CA ASN A 2 13.75 -26.17 -22.43
C ASN A 2 12.46 -25.78 -21.68
N ARG A 3 12.60 -25.09 -20.55
CA ARG A 3 11.46 -24.65 -19.73
C ARG A 3 10.70 -23.54 -20.47
N ARG A 4 9.36 -23.59 -20.48
CA ARG A 4 8.53 -22.55 -21.11
C ARG A 4 8.64 -21.26 -20.30
N LYS A 5 8.86 -20.14 -20.98
CA LYS A 5 8.82 -18.81 -20.35
C LYS A 5 7.38 -18.48 -20.00
N LYS A 6 7.21 -17.88 -18.83
CA LYS A 6 5.92 -17.36 -18.36
C LYS A 6 5.77 -15.90 -18.75
N LEU A 7 4.53 -15.40 -18.80
CA LEU A 7 4.25 -14.02 -19.19
C LEU A 7 4.98 -13.01 -18.28
N ILE A 8 5.08 -13.32 -16.98
CA ILE A 8 5.83 -12.54 -15.99
C ILE A 8 7.33 -12.40 -16.31
N GLU A 9 7.89 -13.24 -17.17
CA GLU A 9 9.31 -13.21 -17.54
C GLU A 9 9.57 -12.40 -18.81
N VAL A 10 8.51 -11.95 -19.50
CA VAL A 10 8.60 -11.34 -20.84
C VAL A 10 8.00 -9.93 -20.86
N ALA A 11 6.73 -9.78 -20.47
CA ALA A 11 6.04 -8.49 -20.54
C ALA A 11 4.76 -8.44 -19.67
N LEU A 12 4.41 -7.24 -19.20
CA LEU A 12 3.20 -6.96 -18.42
C LEU A 12 2.55 -5.63 -18.82
N PRO A 13 1.20 -5.48 -18.74
CA PRO A 13 0.50 -4.21 -18.96
C PRO A 13 0.62 -3.29 -17.73
N LEU A 14 1.84 -2.79 -17.46
CA LEU A 14 2.16 -2.05 -16.23
C LEU A 14 1.29 -0.79 -16.03
N ALA A 15 0.93 -0.08 -17.11
CA ALA A 15 0.10 1.12 -17.02
C ALA A 15 -1.27 0.83 -16.36
N ALA A 16 -1.93 -0.25 -16.80
CA ALA A 16 -3.22 -0.68 -16.25
C ALA A 16 -3.10 -1.19 -14.81
N ILE A 17 -2.07 -2.01 -14.54
CA ILE A 17 -1.80 -2.53 -13.18
C ILE A 17 -1.55 -1.36 -12.22
N ASN A 18 -0.72 -0.39 -12.60
CA ASN A 18 -0.38 0.77 -11.78
C ASN A 18 -1.59 1.68 -11.55
N ALA A 19 -2.40 1.94 -12.58
CA ALA A 19 -3.64 2.71 -12.45
C ALA A 19 -4.62 2.03 -11.48
N ALA A 20 -4.78 0.71 -11.57
CA ALA A 20 -5.61 -0.06 -10.66
C ALA A 20 -5.10 -0.03 -9.22
N CYS A 21 -3.79 -0.17 -9.00
CA CYS A 21 -3.17 -0.09 -7.68
C CYS A 21 -3.40 1.26 -7.00
N VAL A 22 -3.31 2.36 -7.74
CA VAL A 22 -3.59 3.71 -7.23
C VAL A 22 -5.07 3.85 -6.88
N ARG A 23 -5.96 3.36 -7.75
CA ARG A 23 -7.41 3.43 -7.55
C ARG A 23 -7.87 2.65 -6.32
N GLU A 24 -7.34 1.45 -6.12
CA GLU A 24 -7.64 0.54 -5.00
C GLU A 24 -7.49 1.23 -3.63
N LYS A 25 -6.53 2.15 -3.51
CA LYS A 25 -6.30 2.89 -2.26
C LYS A 25 -7.42 3.82 -1.83
N SER A 26 -8.34 4.18 -2.72
CA SER A 26 -9.52 4.99 -2.38
C SER A 26 -10.74 4.14 -2.02
N ILE A 27 -10.65 2.82 -2.18
CA ILE A 27 -11.76 1.90 -1.96
C ILE A 27 -11.89 1.61 -0.47
N ARG A 28 -13.12 1.72 0.04
CA ARG A 28 -13.45 1.58 1.47
C ARG A 28 -14.56 0.57 1.74
N HIS A 29 -15.21 0.04 0.70
CA HIS A 29 -16.34 -0.88 0.86
C HIS A 29 -15.94 -2.27 0.39
N GLY A 30 -15.89 -3.20 1.33
CA GLY A 30 -15.56 -4.60 1.08
C GLY A 30 -14.12 -4.86 0.63
N HIS A 31 -13.22 -3.89 0.80
CA HIS A 31 -11.80 -4.09 0.60
C HIS A 31 -11.17 -4.64 1.90
N PRO A 32 -10.30 -5.66 1.85
CA PRO A 32 -9.71 -6.24 3.06
C PRO A 32 -9.05 -5.26 4.04
N SER A 33 -8.56 -4.09 3.56
CA SER A 33 -8.03 -3.01 4.43
C SER A 33 -9.05 -2.41 5.37
N THR A 34 -10.34 -2.60 5.12
CA THR A 34 -11.38 -2.17 6.03
C THR A 34 -11.73 -3.21 7.08
N MET A 35 -11.44 -4.51 6.86
CA MET A 35 -11.67 -5.57 7.85
C MET A 35 -10.73 -5.42 9.07
N HIS A 36 -9.43 -5.30 8.82
CA HIS A 36 -8.43 -5.06 9.86
C HIS A 36 -7.24 -4.29 9.27
N LEU A 37 -6.59 -3.47 10.11
CA LEU A 37 -5.39 -2.73 9.73
C LEU A 37 -4.20 -3.68 9.61
N TRP A 38 -3.49 -3.62 8.48
CA TRP A 38 -2.16 -4.20 8.35
C TRP A 38 -1.26 -3.22 7.59
N TRP A 39 -0.08 -2.93 8.13
CA TRP A 39 0.72 -1.78 7.70
C TRP A 39 1.41 -1.93 6.33
N ALA A 40 1.55 -3.16 5.83
CA ALA A 40 2.26 -3.45 4.58
C ALA A 40 1.46 -4.35 3.64
N ARG A 41 0.15 -4.11 3.51
CA ARG A 41 -0.67 -4.87 2.56
C ARG A 41 -0.35 -4.46 1.11
N ARG A 42 -0.02 -5.45 0.27
CA ARG A 42 0.14 -5.24 -1.18
C ARG A 42 -1.20 -5.03 -1.87
N PRO A 43 -1.25 -4.19 -2.93
CA PRO A 43 -2.46 -4.05 -3.73
C PRO A 43 -2.92 -5.40 -4.30
N LEU A 44 -4.21 -5.69 -4.18
CA LEU A 44 -4.82 -6.90 -4.69
C LEU A 44 -4.72 -7.00 -6.21
N ALA A 45 -4.90 -5.87 -6.91
CA ALA A 45 -4.72 -5.77 -8.36
C ALA A 45 -3.33 -6.26 -8.80
N ALA A 46 -2.26 -5.85 -8.10
CA ALA A 46 -0.90 -6.29 -8.38
C ALA A 46 -0.72 -7.78 -8.11
N CYS A 47 -1.18 -8.28 -6.95
CA CYS A 47 -1.04 -9.69 -6.57
C CYS A 47 -1.72 -10.60 -7.60
N ARG A 48 -2.94 -10.26 -8.02
CA ARG A 48 -3.70 -10.99 -9.04
C ARG A 48 -2.99 -11.03 -10.39
N ALA A 49 -2.50 -9.88 -10.87
CA ALA A 49 -1.80 -9.79 -12.15
C ALA A 49 -0.49 -10.59 -12.14
N VAL A 50 0.29 -10.48 -11.06
CA VAL A 50 1.56 -11.19 -10.90
C VAL A 50 1.35 -12.70 -10.83
N LEU A 51 0.36 -13.16 -10.05
CA LEU A 51 0.04 -14.58 -9.98
C LEU A 51 -0.44 -15.12 -11.34
N PHE A 52 -1.40 -14.46 -11.98
CA PHE A 52 -1.86 -14.87 -13.31
C PHE A 52 -0.70 -14.96 -14.32
N ALA A 53 0.12 -13.90 -14.42
CA ALA A 53 1.25 -13.86 -15.34
C ALA A 53 2.36 -14.86 -14.99
N SER A 54 2.46 -15.31 -13.74
CA SER A 54 3.42 -16.34 -13.33
C SER A 54 3.01 -17.72 -13.81
N PHE A 55 1.71 -18.00 -13.88
CA PHE A 55 1.22 -19.32 -14.26
C PHE A 55 1.01 -19.46 -15.77
N VAL A 56 0.69 -18.37 -16.47
CA VAL A 56 0.40 -18.36 -17.91
C VAL A 56 1.68 -18.35 -18.75
N ASP A 57 1.77 -19.25 -19.73
CA ASP A 57 2.88 -19.31 -20.68
C ASP A 57 2.90 -18.06 -21.57
N ASP A 58 4.08 -17.51 -21.85
CA ASP A 58 4.20 -16.51 -22.91
C ASP A 58 4.03 -17.19 -24.28
N PRO A 59 3.31 -16.57 -25.24
CA PRO A 59 3.11 -17.14 -26.58
C PRO A 59 4.41 -17.50 -27.31
N SER A 60 5.53 -16.81 -27.05
CA SER A 60 6.85 -17.16 -27.63
C SER A 60 7.38 -18.52 -27.19
N SER A 61 6.84 -19.09 -26.11
CA SER A 61 7.21 -20.42 -25.60
C SER A 61 6.29 -21.54 -26.10
N ARG A 62 5.35 -21.22 -27.01
CA ARG A 62 4.45 -22.17 -27.68
C ARG A 62 4.58 -22.05 -29.20
N PRO A 63 5.75 -22.35 -29.78
CA PRO A 63 5.97 -22.25 -31.23
C PRO A 63 5.12 -23.26 -32.03
N ASP A 64 4.59 -24.29 -31.37
CA ASP A 64 3.61 -25.24 -31.88
C ASP A 64 2.22 -24.62 -32.10
N GLU A 65 1.88 -23.57 -31.36
CA GLU A 65 0.59 -22.87 -31.45
C GLU A 65 0.71 -21.49 -32.11
N PHE A 66 1.83 -20.79 -31.89
CA PHE A 66 2.10 -19.44 -32.40
C PHE A 66 3.42 -19.42 -33.17
N THR A 67 3.32 -19.71 -34.46
CA THR A 67 4.46 -19.95 -35.36
C THR A 67 5.18 -18.67 -35.76
N THR A 68 4.48 -17.53 -35.73
CA THR A 68 5.03 -16.22 -36.13
C THR A 68 5.04 -15.21 -34.98
N VAL A 69 5.95 -14.24 -35.04
CA VAL A 69 6.01 -13.14 -34.06
C VAL A 69 4.69 -12.35 -34.03
N VAL A 70 4.02 -12.19 -35.18
CA VAL A 70 2.73 -11.49 -35.27
C VAL A 70 1.63 -12.25 -34.53
N GLU A 71 1.58 -13.57 -34.64
CA GLU A 71 0.64 -14.41 -33.88
C GLU A 71 0.93 -14.35 -32.38
N GLN A 72 2.21 -14.41 -31.99
CA GLN A 72 2.64 -14.28 -30.60
C GLN A 72 2.23 -12.92 -30.00
N ASP A 73 2.44 -11.84 -30.75
CA ASP A 73 2.06 -10.49 -30.34
C ASP A 73 0.54 -10.34 -30.21
N ARG A 74 -0.23 -10.92 -31.15
CA ARG A 74 -1.70 -10.91 -31.10
C ARG A 74 -2.24 -11.63 -29.86
N GLU A 75 -1.70 -12.81 -29.56
CA GLU A 75 -2.09 -13.57 -28.37
C GLU A 75 -1.68 -12.86 -27.09
N ARG A 76 -0.46 -12.30 -27.05
CA ARG A 76 0.01 -11.53 -25.88
C ARG A 76 -0.90 -10.35 -25.60
N GLN A 77 -1.38 -9.65 -26.63
CA GLN A 77 -2.35 -8.57 -26.48
C GLN A 77 -3.72 -9.05 -26.00
N ARG A 78 -4.14 -10.29 -26.30
CA ARG A 78 -5.36 -10.89 -25.71
C ARG A 78 -5.16 -11.15 -24.22
N LEU A 79 -4.03 -11.72 -23.83
CA LEU A 79 -3.68 -11.96 -22.42
C LEU A 79 -3.58 -10.66 -21.63
N PHE A 80 -3.06 -9.58 -22.25
CA PHE A 80 -3.02 -8.26 -21.63
C PHE A 80 -4.40 -7.68 -21.38
N ARG A 81 -5.33 -7.76 -22.35
CA ARG A 81 -6.72 -7.36 -22.13
C ARG A 81 -7.37 -8.12 -20.97
N LEU A 82 -7.09 -9.42 -20.85
CA LEU A 82 -7.57 -10.21 -19.72
C LEU A 82 -6.97 -9.72 -18.39
N ILE A 83 -5.66 -9.40 -18.34
CA ILE A 83 -5.05 -8.78 -17.14
C ILE A 83 -5.69 -7.42 -16.83
N GLU A 84 -5.90 -6.57 -17.84
CA GLU A 84 -6.54 -5.26 -17.69
C GLU A 84 -7.94 -5.36 -17.09
N ASP A 85 -8.71 -6.39 -17.48
CA ASP A 85 -10.01 -6.68 -16.90
C ASP A 85 -9.87 -7.27 -15.49
N LEU A 86 -8.91 -8.18 -15.26
CA LEU A 86 -8.66 -8.79 -13.95
C LEU A 86 -8.26 -7.74 -12.91
N VAL A 87 -7.45 -6.73 -13.23
CA VAL A 87 -6.96 -5.76 -12.25
C VAL A 87 -8.01 -4.73 -11.80
N ARG A 88 -9.14 -4.63 -12.51
CA ARG A 88 -10.23 -3.72 -12.14
C ARG A 88 -10.92 -4.22 -10.87
N TRP A 89 -11.10 -3.33 -9.90
CA TRP A 89 -11.73 -3.68 -8.62
C TRP A 89 -13.13 -4.28 -8.81
N GLU A 90 -13.94 -3.72 -9.70
CA GLU A 90 -15.32 -4.16 -9.97
C GLU A 90 -15.37 -5.60 -10.46
N ASN A 91 -14.32 -6.03 -11.16
CA ASN A 91 -14.22 -7.34 -11.78
C ASN A 91 -13.60 -8.39 -10.83
N SER A 92 -13.20 -8.03 -9.61
CA SER A 92 -12.42 -8.90 -8.70
C SER A 92 -13.11 -10.21 -8.33
N ASN A 93 -14.44 -10.26 -8.42
CA ASN A 93 -15.25 -11.46 -8.20
C ASN A 93 -16.18 -11.75 -9.41
N ASP A 94 -15.88 -11.23 -10.59
CA ASP A 94 -16.68 -11.51 -11.79
C ASP A 94 -16.48 -12.97 -12.22
N PRO A 95 -17.53 -13.82 -12.23
CA PRO A 95 -17.37 -15.25 -12.52
C PRO A 95 -16.86 -15.54 -13.93
N GLN A 96 -17.22 -14.73 -14.93
CA GLN A 96 -16.82 -14.95 -16.32
C GLN A 96 -15.35 -14.59 -16.54
N ILE A 97 -14.90 -13.48 -15.96
CA ILE A 97 -13.51 -13.04 -16.05
C ILE A 97 -12.60 -14.00 -15.27
N LEU A 98 -13.01 -14.40 -14.06
CA LEU A 98 -12.27 -15.38 -13.27
C LEU A 98 -12.24 -16.76 -13.95
N ALA A 99 -13.34 -17.22 -14.55
CA ALA A 99 -13.35 -18.47 -15.31
C ALA A 99 -12.37 -18.42 -16.49
N SER A 100 -12.35 -17.32 -17.25
CA SER A 100 -11.42 -17.11 -18.37
C SER A 100 -9.95 -17.15 -17.91
N ALA A 101 -9.67 -16.56 -16.74
CA ALA A 101 -8.33 -16.59 -16.16
C ALA A 101 -7.93 -17.99 -15.68
N ARG A 102 -8.84 -18.71 -15.01
CA ARG A 102 -8.65 -20.08 -14.52
C ARG A 102 -8.42 -21.06 -15.67
N GLU A 103 -9.18 -20.95 -16.76
CA GLU A 103 -8.99 -21.75 -17.96
C GLU A 103 -7.57 -21.59 -18.53
N GLU A 104 -7.05 -20.37 -18.54
CA GLU A 104 -5.74 -20.12 -19.12
C GLU A 104 -4.58 -20.56 -18.23
N ILE A 105 -4.78 -20.51 -16.91
CA ILE A 105 -3.90 -21.14 -15.94
C ILE A 105 -3.87 -22.66 -16.14
N LEU A 106 -5.04 -23.29 -16.31
CA LEU A 106 -5.15 -24.74 -16.55
C LEU A 106 -4.44 -25.14 -17.84
N ARG A 107 -4.68 -24.43 -18.95
CA ARG A 107 -3.99 -24.67 -20.24
C ARG A 107 -2.47 -24.52 -20.13
N SER A 108 -2.01 -23.60 -19.30
CA SER A 108 -0.57 -23.31 -19.08
C SER A 108 0.12 -24.24 -18.08
N THR A 109 -0.65 -25.08 -17.38
CA THR A 109 -0.16 -26.02 -16.37
C THR A 109 -0.53 -27.47 -16.68
N GLY A 110 -1.06 -27.74 -17.88
CA GLY A 110 -1.49 -29.08 -18.29
C GLY A 110 -2.66 -29.62 -17.45
N GLY A 111 -3.53 -28.72 -16.94
CA GLY A 111 -4.68 -29.06 -16.11
C GLY A 111 -4.38 -29.24 -14.61
N HIS A 112 -3.11 -29.12 -14.19
CA HIS A 112 -2.68 -29.37 -12.82
C HIS A 112 -1.87 -28.19 -12.26
N PRO A 113 -2.52 -27.06 -11.94
CA PRO A 113 -1.81 -25.90 -11.42
C PRO A 113 -1.23 -26.21 -10.03
N PRO A 114 0.08 -25.95 -9.79
CA PRO A 114 0.66 -26.10 -8.47
C PRO A 114 0.06 -25.09 -7.47
N ALA A 115 0.13 -25.44 -6.19
CA ALA A 115 -0.26 -24.54 -5.10
C ALA A 115 0.66 -23.30 -5.04
N VAL A 116 0.18 -22.22 -4.44
CA VAL A 116 0.93 -20.98 -4.17
C VAL A 116 1.22 -20.90 -2.68
N LEU A 117 2.46 -20.58 -2.33
CA LEU A 117 2.89 -20.30 -0.96
C LEU A 117 3.38 -18.86 -0.83
N ASP A 118 2.82 -18.14 0.14
CA ASP A 118 3.37 -16.90 0.67
C ASP A 118 3.87 -17.09 2.12
N PRO A 119 5.18 -17.27 2.34
CA PRO A 119 5.73 -17.48 3.67
C PRO A 119 5.81 -16.20 4.54
N PHE A 120 5.41 -15.04 4.00
CA PHE A 120 5.31 -13.75 4.69
C PHE A 120 3.93 -13.13 4.43
N CYS A 121 2.87 -13.90 4.67
CA CYS A 121 1.54 -13.56 4.17
C CYS A 121 1.01 -12.23 4.72
N GLY A 122 1.41 -11.82 5.93
CA GLY A 122 1.09 -10.52 6.50
C GLY A 122 -0.40 -10.21 6.43
N GLY A 123 -0.75 -9.26 5.56
CA GLY A 123 -2.13 -8.83 5.35
C GLY A 123 -2.97 -9.75 4.48
N GLY A 124 -2.42 -10.85 3.97
CA GLY A 124 -3.05 -11.94 3.23
C GLY A 124 -3.44 -11.66 1.76
N SER A 125 -2.85 -10.66 1.12
CA SER A 125 -3.20 -10.29 -0.27
C SER A 125 -2.88 -11.41 -1.27
N ILE A 126 -1.69 -12.03 -1.17
CA ILE A 126 -1.27 -13.06 -2.13
C ILE A 126 -2.11 -14.34 -1.99
N PRO A 127 -2.31 -14.91 -0.77
CA PRO A 127 -3.20 -16.06 -0.61
C PRO A 127 -4.64 -15.79 -1.09
N LEU A 128 -5.19 -14.61 -0.83
CA LEU A 128 -6.54 -14.26 -1.26
C LEU A 128 -6.68 -14.25 -2.80
N GLU A 129 -5.70 -13.67 -3.50
CA GLU A 129 -5.73 -13.63 -4.96
C GLU A 129 -5.40 -14.99 -5.60
N ALA A 130 -4.55 -15.80 -4.96
CA ALA A 130 -4.32 -17.19 -5.38
C ALA A 130 -5.62 -17.99 -5.32
N GLN A 131 -6.37 -17.85 -4.23
CA GLN A 131 -7.67 -18.51 -4.07
C GLN A 131 -8.69 -18.06 -5.12
N ARG A 132 -8.79 -16.76 -5.42
CA ARG A 132 -9.66 -16.23 -6.50
C ARG A 132 -9.35 -16.85 -7.86
N LEU A 133 -8.08 -17.09 -8.15
CA LEU A 133 -7.59 -17.75 -9.36
C LEU A 133 -7.70 -19.29 -9.31
N ALA A 134 -8.39 -19.85 -8.31
CA ALA A 134 -8.54 -21.29 -8.07
C ALA A 134 -7.21 -22.05 -7.93
N LEU A 135 -6.18 -21.37 -7.42
CA LEU A 135 -4.91 -21.97 -7.03
C LEU A 135 -5.00 -22.42 -5.56
N GLY A 136 -4.33 -23.52 -5.20
CA GLY A 136 -4.19 -23.91 -3.80
C GLY A 136 -3.47 -22.81 -3.02
N ALA A 137 -4.16 -22.15 -2.09
CA ALA A 137 -3.65 -20.95 -1.43
C ALA A 137 -3.05 -21.28 -0.05
N HIS A 138 -1.73 -21.19 0.07
CA HIS A 138 -1.01 -21.43 1.31
C HIS A 138 -0.33 -20.14 1.79
N GLY A 139 -0.41 -19.89 3.09
CA GLY A 139 0.22 -18.73 3.73
C GLY A 139 0.86 -19.08 5.06
N SER A 140 1.88 -18.32 5.45
CA SER A 140 2.36 -18.31 6.82
C SER A 140 2.85 -16.94 7.24
N ASP A 141 2.83 -16.69 8.54
CA ASP A 141 3.51 -15.55 9.14
C ASP A 141 3.88 -15.93 10.58
N LEU A 142 4.96 -15.34 11.08
CA LEU A 142 5.34 -15.46 12.49
C LEU A 142 4.36 -14.69 13.39
N ASN A 143 3.73 -13.65 12.87
CA ASN A 143 2.86 -12.77 13.61
C ASN A 143 1.42 -13.34 13.67
N PRO A 144 0.92 -13.70 14.86
CA PRO A 144 -0.41 -14.31 14.99
C PRO A 144 -1.55 -13.38 14.56
N VAL A 145 -1.37 -12.06 14.62
CA VAL A 145 -2.37 -11.10 14.12
C VAL A 145 -2.45 -11.15 12.60
N ALA A 146 -1.32 -11.23 11.89
CA ALA A 146 -1.28 -11.44 10.44
C ALA A 146 -1.94 -12.75 10.02
N VAL A 147 -1.62 -13.83 10.76
CA VAL A 147 -2.20 -15.15 10.54
C VAL A 147 -3.71 -15.12 10.70
N LEU A 148 -4.22 -14.56 11.80
CA LEU A 148 -5.67 -14.45 12.03
C LEU A 148 -6.37 -13.67 10.92
N ILE A 149 -5.80 -12.52 10.51
CA ILE A 149 -6.34 -11.72 9.41
C ILE A 149 -6.40 -12.53 8.12
N THR A 150 -5.35 -13.29 7.81
CA THR A 150 -5.28 -14.11 6.60
C THR A 150 -6.26 -15.27 6.66
N LYS A 151 -6.35 -15.99 7.78
CA LYS A 151 -7.35 -17.04 8.03
C LYS A 151 -8.78 -16.53 7.83
N ALA A 152 -9.08 -15.36 8.38
CA ALA A 152 -10.38 -14.70 8.21
C ALA A 152 -10.70 -14.33 6.76
N MET A 153 -9.74 -14.30 5.84
CA MET A 153 -10.00 -14.06 4.42
C MET A 153 -10.09 -15.34 3.59
N VAL A 154 -9.23 -16.32 3.84
CA VAL A 154 -9.07 -17.47 2.93
C VAL A 154 -9.51 -18.82 3.50
N GLU A 155 -9.63 -18.95 4.82
CA GLU A 155 -10.11 -20.20 5.46
C GLU A 155 -11.59 -20.11 5.81
N VAL A 156 -11.96 -19.06 6.55
CA VAL A 156 -13.29 -18.97 7.16
C VAL A 156 -14.41 -18.78 6.13
N PRO A 157 -14.34 -17.85 5.16
CA PRO A 157 -15.45 -17.65 4.22
C PRO A 157 -15.78 -18.88 3.36
N PRO A 158 -14.81 -19.57 2.71
CA PRO A 158 -15.12 -20.76 1.92
C PRO A 158 -15.70 -21.90 2.75
N ARG A 159 -15.27 -22.04 4.00
CA ARG A 159 -15.73 -23.11 4.90
C ARG A 159 -17.23 -23.06 5.20
N PHE A 160 -17.81 -21.87 5.18
CA PHE A 160 -19.23 -21.62 5.44
C PHE A 160 -19.98 -21.08 4.21
N ALA A 161 -19.40 -21.22 3.02
CA ALA A 161 -20.02 -20.78 1.78
C ALA A 161 -21.34 -21.53 1.51
N GLY A 162 -22.32 -20.83 0.95
CA GLY A 162 -23.65 -21.34 0.61
C GLY A 162 -24.58 -21.57 1.82
N ARG A 163 -24.13 -21.23 3.04
CA ARG A 163 -24.97 -21.36 4.23
C ARG A 163 -25.90 -20.16 4.39
N SER A 164 -27.16 -20.44 4.71
CA SER A 164 -28.11 -19.40 5.15
C SER A 164 -27.74 -18.88 6.55
N PRO A 165 -28.04 -17.60 6.85
CA PRO A 165 -27.79 -17.03 8.17
C PRO A 165 -28.63 -17.73 9.25
N VAL A 166 -28.09 -17.81 10.47
CA VAL A 166 -28.73 -18.46 11.61
C VAL A 166 -29.59 -17.48 12.42
N ASN A 167 -29.37 -16.17 12.28
CA ASN A 167 -30.07 -15.17 13.09
C ASN A 167 -31.60 -15.18 12.89
N PRO A 168 -32.40 -14.95 13.96
CA PRO A 168 -33.87 -14.92 13.90
C PRO A 168 -34.46 -13.97 12.86
N GLU A 169 -33.88 -12.78 12.68
CA GLU A 169 -34.41 -11.73 11.80
C GLU A 169 -34.36 -12.16 10.32
N SER A 170 -33.23 -12.73 9.90
CA SER A 170 -33.06 -13.21 8.52
C SER A 170 -33.89 -14.45 8.22
N ARG A 171 -34.20 -15.26 9.25
CA ARG A 171 -35.13 -16.41 9.14
C ARG A 171 -36.59 -15.98 8.98
N ALA A 172 -36.98 -14.87 9.62
CA ALA A 172 -38.34 -14.35 9.56
C ALA A 172 -38.64 -13.60 8.25
N GLY A 173 -37.61 -13.02 7.62
CA GLY A 173 -37.73 -12.45 6.28
C GLY A 173 -37.90 -13.55 5.23
N ALA A 174 -38.93 -13.46 4.38
CA ALA A 174 -39.24 -14.43 3.32
C ALA A 174 -38.24 -14.40 2.14
N MET A 175 -36.93 -14.37 2.43
CA MET A 175 -35.89 -14.54 1.42
C MET A 175 -35.73 -16.04 1.13
N THR A 176 -35.89 -16.44 -0.13
CA THR A 176 -35.69 -17.83 -0.57
C THR A 176 -34.24 -18.26 -0.36
N VAL A 177 -34.01 -19.56 -0.17
CA VAL A 177 -32.66 -20.17 0.03
C VAL A 177 -31.68 -19.77 -1.08
N ASP A 178 -32.17 -19.50 -2.29
CA ASP A 178 -31.38 -19.03 -3.44
C ASP A 178 -30.75 -17.63 -3.27
N ALA A 179 -31.14 -16.87 -2.24
CA ALA A 179 -30.65 -15.51 -1.98
C ALA A 179 -29.29 -15.46 -1.25
N TRP A 180 -28.86 -16.55 -0.60
CA TRP A 180 -27.65 -16.58 0.24
C TRP A 180 -26.50 -17.30 -0.47
N ARG A 181 -25.91 -16.64 -1.48
CA ARG A 181 -24.74 -17.15 -2.22
C ARG A 181 -23.44 -16.86 -1.47
N GLY A 182 -22.46 -17.77 -1.61
CA GLY A 182 -21.14 -17.60 -1.02
C GLY A 182 -21.19 -17.41 0.50
N SER A 183 -20.44 -16.43 0.99
CA SER A 183 -20.35 -16.07 2.40
C SER A 183 -21.43 -15.08 2.86
N ALA A 184 -22.48 -14.84 2.07
CA ALA A 184 -23.51 -13.84 2.39
C ALA A 184 -24.26 -14.13 3.70
N GLY A 185 -24.55 -15.41 4.01
CA GLY A 185 -25.19 -15.78 5.28
C GLY A 185 -24.30 -15.49 6.49
N LEU A 186 -23.02 -15.86 6.41
CA LEU A 186 -22.03 -15.52 7.44
C LEU A 186 -21.91 -14.00 7.64
N ALA A 187 -21.87 -13.24 6.55
CA ALA A 187 -21.82 -11.78 6.60
C ALA A 187 -23.08 -11.17 7.25
N ALA A 188 -24.26 -11.73 6.96
CA ALA A 188 -25.51 -11.29 7.58
C ALA A 188 -25.53 -11.55 9.09
N ASP A 189 -25.01 -12.69 9.55
CA ASP A 189 -24.89 -12.98 10.98
C ASP A 189 -23.87 -12.05 11.67
N VAL A 190 -22.69 -11.82 11.08
CA VAL A 190 -21.72 -10.85 11.61
C VAL A 190 -22.36 -9.47 11.78
N ARG A 191 -23.15 -9.03 10.79
CA ARG A 191 -23.91 -7.78 10.88
C ARG A 191 -24.94 -7.83 12.02
N HIS A 192 -25.80 -8.84 12.05
CA HIS A 192 -26.89 -8.95 13.02
C HIS A 192 -26.38 -8.97 14.47
N TYR A 193 -25.44 -9.86 14.79
CA TYR A 193 -24.91 -9.98 16.15
C TYR A 193 -24.05 -8.78 16.54
N GLY A 194 -23.36 -8.14 15.58
CA GLY A 194 -22.67 -6.88 15.83
C GLY A 194 -23.61 -5.73 16.18
N TYR A 195 -24.78 -5.64 15.53
CA TYR A 195 -25.82 -4.68 15.88
C TYR A 195 -26.46 -5.01 17.23
N TRP A 196 -26.67 -6.29 17.53
CA TRP A 196 -27.11 -6.72 18.87
C TRP A 196 -26.12 -6.28 19.97
N MET A 197 -24.82 -6.46 19.75
CA MET A 197 -23.78 -5.98 20.67
C MET A 197 -23.85 -4.46 20.88
N ASN A 198 -24.18 -3.67 19.84
CA ASN A 198 -24.37 -2.23 19.97
C ASN A 198 -25.46 -1.90 20.99
N THR A 199 -26.64 -2.48 20.81
CA THR A 199 -27.81 -2.25 21.67
C THR A 199 -27.55 -2.69 23.11
N GLU A 200 -26.92 -3.85 23.29
CA GLU A 200 -26.60 -4.36 24.63
C GLU A 200 -25.49 -3.55 25.31
N ALA A 201 -24.49 -3.07 24.57
CA ALA A 201 -23.48 -2.15 25.09
C ALA A 201 -24.11 -0.81 25.49
N GLU A 202 -25.00 -0.24 24.67
CA GLU A 202 -25.71 1.00 24.98
C GLU A 202 -26.53 0.87 26.26
N ARG A 203 -27.19 -0.27 26.47
CA ARG A 203 -27.90 -0.58 27.73
C ARG A 203 -26.97 -0.58 28.95
N ARG A 204 -25.73 -1.06 28.81
CA ARG A 204 -24.76 -1.17 29.91
C ARG A 204 -24.02 0.13 30.21
N ILE A 205 -23.55 0.81 29.16
CA ILE A 205 -22.62 1.94 29.28
C ILE A 205 -23.08 3.22 28.57
N GLY A 206 -24.27 3.24 27.96
CA GLY A 206 -24.80 4.42 27.25
C GLY A 206 -24.96 5.65 28.15
N HIS A 207 -25.15 5.46 29.46
CA HIS A 207 -25.16 6.53 30.44
C HIS A 207 -23.82 7.31 30.53
N LEU A 208 -22.70 6.74 30.07
CA LEU A 208 -21.39 7.40 29.96
C LEU A 208 -21.26 8.28 28.69
N TYR A 209 -22.25 8.22 27.79
CA TYR A 209 -22.29 8.90 26.50
C TYR A 209 -23.59 9.71 26.33
N PRO A 210 -23.90 10.65 27.25
CA PRO A 210 -25.15 11.40 27.19
C PRO A 210 -25.22 12.28 25.92
N PRO A 211 -26.44 12.58 25.44
CA PRO A 211 -26.61 13.59 24.39
C PRO A 211 -26.19 14.97 24.91
N ALA A 212 -25.84 15.87 23.98
CA ALA A 212 -25.51 17.25 24.29
C ALA A 212 -26.54 18.21 23.67
N LYS A 213 -26.68 19.39 24.27
CA LYS A 213 -27.61 20.42 23.78
C LYS A 213 -27.07 21.09 22.51
N LEU A 214 -27.92 21.26 21.52
CA LEU A 214 -27.62 21.99 20.29
C LEU A 214 -27.38 23.48 20.59
N PRO A 215 -26.27 24.07 20.12
CA PRO A 215 -25.94 25.47 20.39
C PRO A 215 -26.99 26.48 19.91
N ALA A 216 -27.70 26.18 18.82
CA ALA A 216 -28.61 27.13 18.17
C ALA A 216 -30.08 26.97 18.55
N THR A 217 -30.51 25.77 18.95
CA THR A 217 -31.94 25.43 19.16
C THR A 217 -32.24 24.88 20.55
N GLY A 218 -31.23 24.53 21.35
CA GLY A 218 -31.40 23.94 22.69
C GLY A 218 -31.99 22.53 22.70
N GLY A 219 -32.22 21.90 21.55
CA GLY A 219 -32.64 20.50 21.44
C GLY A 219 -31.50 19.53 21.76
N ASP A 220 -31.82 18.30 22.14
CA ASP A 220 -30.81 17.25 22.34
C ASP A 220 -30.27 16.75 21.00
N ALA A 221 -28.95 16.58 20.92
CA ALA A 221 -28.26 16.00 19.78
C ALA A 221 -27.23 14.96 20.22
N THR A 222 -27.08 13.95 19.37
CA THR A 222 -26.08 12.90 19.55
C THR A 222 -24.68 13.51 19.47
N VAL A 223 -23.88 13.27 20.51
CA VAL A 223 -22.46 13.63 20.52
C VAL A 223 -21.71 12.70 19.58
N ILE A 224 -20.87 13.27 18.73
CA ILE A 224 -19.98 12.54 17.82
C ILE A 224 -18.64 12.29 18.48
N ALA A 225 -18.07 13.33 19.08
CA ALA A 225 -16.78 13.28 19.72
C ALA A 225 -16.64 14.35 20.80
N TRP A 226 -15.88 14.03 21.84
CA TRP A 226 -15.39 15.00 22.83
C TRP A 226 -13.95 15.34 22.51
N LEU A 227 -13.63 16.64 22.43
CA LEU A 227 -12.28 17.11 22.16
C LEU A 227 -11.61 17.51 23.45
N TRP A 228 -10.42 16.95 23.71
CA TRP A 228 -9.68 17.10 24.94
C TRP A 228 -8.28 17.62 24.66
N ALA A 229 -7.73 18.42 25.56
CA ALA A 229 -6.31 18.74 25.64
C ALA A 229 -5.69 18.07 26.85
N ARG A 230 -4.47 17.58 26.70
CA ARG A 230 -3.62 17.23 27.86
C ARG A 230 -3.10 18.51 28.50
N THR A 231 -2.85 18.48 29.80
CA THR A 231 -2.41 19.66 30.55
C THR A 231 -1.18 19.38 31.41
N VAL A 232 -0.35 20.40 31.63
CA VAL A 232 0.82 20.35 32.52
C VAL A 232 0.96 21.66 33.27
N ALA A 233 1.49 21.65 34.49
CA ALA A 233 1.72 22.87 35.25
C ALA A 233 2.80 23.75 34.59
N CYS A 234 2.57 25.07 34.60
CA CYS A 234 3.55 26.04 34.14
C CYS A 234 4.80 26.00 35.03
N PRO A 235 6.03 25.90 34.46
CA PRO A 235 7.26 25.89 35.25
C PRO A 235 7.58 27.23 35.91
N ASN A 236 6.94 28.33 35.47
CA ASN A 236 7.09 29.62 36.11
C ASN A 236 6.39 29.58 37.49
N PRO A 237 7.12 29.67 38.61
CA PRO A 237 6.54 29.53 39.96
C PRO A 237 5.50 30.60 40.30
N VAL A 238 5.55 31.77 39.65
CA VAL A 238 4.57 32.85 39.82
C VAL A 238 3.29 32.57 39.03
N CYS A 239 3.39 31.81 37.94
CA CYS A 239 2.25 31.47 37.10
C CYS A 239 1.54 30.22 37.58
N GLY A 240 2.26 29.09 37.71
CA GLY A 240 1.70 27.81 38.17
C GLY A 240 0.50 27.25 37.40
N ALA A 241 0.01 27.95 36.36
CA ALA A 241 -1.24 27.67 35.69
C ALA A 241 -1.23 26.30 35.00
N ASP A 242 -2.40 25.68 34.94
CA ASP A 242 -2.58 24.44 34.20
C ASP A 242 -2.58 24.74 32.69
N MET A 243 -1.54 24.31 31.98
CA MET A 243 -1.30 24.67 30.59
C MET A 243 -1.92 23.65 29.63
N PRO A 244 -2.98 23.99 28.88
CA PRO A 244 -3.53 23.13 27.85
C PRO A 244 -2.54 22.99 26.69
N LEU A 245 -2.24 21.75 26.31
CA LEU A 245 -1.36 21.39 25.19
C LEU A 245 -2.22 21.13 23.95
N VAL A 246 -2.19 22.05 22.99
CA VAL A 246 -3.05 22.05 21.81
C VAL A 246 -2.22 22.37 20.58
N ARG A 247 -2.29 21.54 19.55
CA ARG A 247 -1.59 21.75 18.27
C ARG A 247 -2.32 22.75 17.38
N SER A 248 -3.66 22.72 17.38
CA SER A 248 -4.50 23.62 16.59
C SER A 248 -5.86 23.79 17.26
N PHE A 249 -6.35 25.02 17.31
CA PHE A 249 -7.68 25.34 17.82
C PHE A 249 -8.78 25.32 16.73
N ASP A 250 -8.45 24.97 15.48
CA ASP A 250 -9.44 24.89 14.40
C ASP A 250 -10.29 23.63 14.52
N LEU A 251 -11.62 23.81 14.60
CA LEU A 251 -12.60 22.73 14.61
C LEU A 251 -13.08 22.38 13.20
N SER A 252 -13.28 23.40 12.36
CA SER A 252 -13.61 23.24 10.94
C SER A 252 -12.89 24.29 10.10
N THR A 253 -12.23 23.84 9.04
CA THR A 253 -11.59 24.73 8.06
C THR A 253 -12.38 24.84 6.75
N LYS A 254 -13.60 24.29 6.69
CA LYS A 254 -14.42 24.32 5.46
C LYS A 254 -14.91 25.74 5.17
N ARG A 255 -14.79 26.15 3.91
CA ARG A 255 -15.27 27.47 3.44
C ARG A 255 -16.77 27.59 3.72
N GLY A 256 -17.18 28.69 4.35
CA GLY A 256 -18.58 28.94 4.72
C GLY A 256 -19.09 28.22 5.98
N LYS A 257 -18.29 27.33 6.58
CA LYS A 257 -18.63 26.60 7.83
C LYS A 257 -17.43 26.53 8.78
N ARG A 258 -16.65 27.61 8.89
CA ARG A 258 -15.47 27.63 9.78
C ARG A 258 -15.91 27.69 11.24
N ALA A 259 -15.22 26.94 12.07
CA ALA A 259 -15.41 26.89 13.51
C ALA A 259 -14.06 26.73 14.21
N TRP A 260 -13.88 27.37 15.36
CA TRP A 260 -12.65 27.30 16.14
C TRP A 260 -12.92 27.46 17.64
N ILE A 261 -11.94 27.07 18.44
CA ILE A 261 -11.90 27.28 19.88
C ILE A 261 -11.14 28.59 20.15
N GLU A 262 -11.74 29.49 20.93
CA GLU A 262 -11.11 30.69 21.45
C GLU A 262 -10.76 30.46 22.94
N PRO A 263 -9.48 30.45 23.31
CA PRO A 263 -9.06 30.43 24.71
C PRO A 263 -9.27 31.81 25.35
N ILE A 264 -9.99 31.83 26.48
CA ILE A 264 -10.26 33.01 27.30
C ILE A 264 -9.44 32.88 28.57
N VAL A 265 -8.43 33.72 28.71
CA VAL A 265 -7.53 33.73 29.87
C VAL A 265 -8.09 34.64 30.95
N ASP A 266 -8.29 34.10 32.15
CA ASP A 266 -8.56 34.87 33.35
C ASP A 266 -7.24 35.07 34.10
N GLN A 267 -6.78 36.32 34.14
CA GLN A 267 -5.50 36.70 34.74
C GLN A 267 -5.54 36.70 36.27
N ASP A 268 -6.72 36.89 36.87
CA ASP A 268 -6.88 36.95 38.33
C ASP A 268 -6.86 35.55 38.92
N SER A 269 -7.58 34.62 38.29
CA SER A 269 -7.60 33.20 38.69
C SER A 269 -6.49 32.35 38.06
N GLN A 270 -5.71 32.92 37.13
CA GLN A 270 -4.70 32.23 36.33
C GLN A 270 -5.25 30.97 35.62
N THR A 271 -6.52 31.02 35.20
CA THR A 271 -7.20 29.91 34.52
C THR A 271 -7.46 30.19 33.05
N VAL A 272 -7.64 29.12 32.27
CA VAL A 272 -8.00 29.20 30.85
C VAL A 272 -9.35 28.53 30.63
N ASN A 273 -10.30 29.31 30.11
CA ASN A 273 -11.60 28.85 29.65
C ASN A 273 -11.62 28.79 28.12
N PHE A 274 -12.59 28.07 27.54
CA PHE A 274 -12.70 27.89 26.10
C PHE A 274 -14.10 28.24 25.63
N ALA A 275 -14.18 29.06 24.57
CA ALA A 275 -15.42 29.36 23.87
C ALA A 275 -15.35 28.85 22.44
N VAL A 276 -16.46 28.30 21.94
CA VAL A 276 -16.56 27.90 20.54
C VAL A 276 -17.07 29.08 19.71
N ARG A 277 -16.37 29.37 18.61
CA ARG A 277 -16.72 30.42 17.66
C ARG A 277 -16.99 29.85 16.28
N THR A 278 -17.90 30.48 15.55
CA THR A 278 -18.27 30.12 14.17
C THR A 278 -18.37 31.37 13.31
N GLY A 279 -18.06 31.27 12.01
CA GLY A 279 -18.23 32.36 11.05
C GLY A 279 -16.94 32.76 10.34
N ALA A 280 -16.78 34.06 10.07
CA ALA A 280 -15.57 34.59 9.44
C ALA A 280 -14.44 34.71 10.47
N GLY A 281 -13.46 33.80 10.41
CA GLY A 281 -12.31 33.79 11.32
C GLY A 281 -11.49 32.52 11.19
N ALA A 282 -10.48 32.38 12.05
CA ALA A 282 -9.65 31.20 12.21
C ALA A 282 -9.25 31.05 13.69
N GLY A 283 -8.93 29.83 14.11
CA GLY A 283 -8.41 29.59 15.45
C GLY A 283 -7.08 30.31 15.68
N PRO A 284 -6.78 30.70 16.94
CA PRO A 284 -5.48 31.21 17.30
C PRO A 284 -4.39 30.13 17.13
N GLU A 285 -3.13 30.55 17.23
CA GLU A 285 -2.00 29.62 17.21
C GLU A 285 -2.11 28.60 18.36
N GLY A 286 -1.80 27.34 18.07
CA GLY A 286 -1.75 26.29 19.08
C GLY A 286 -0.68 26.57 20.15
N THR A 287 -0.86 25.99 21.33
CA THR A 287 0.10 26.12 22.44
C THR A 287 1.32 25.21 22.28
N VAL A 288 1.31 24.25 21.35
CA VAL A 288 2.44 23.33 21.12
C VAL A 288 2.91 23.36 19.67
N ASN A 289 4.22 23.52 19.47
CA ASN A 289 4.87 23.46 18.17
C ASN A 289 6.10 22.50 18.20
N ARG A 290 6.99 22.59 17.19
CA ARG A 290 8.17 21.71 17.09
C ARG A 290 9.25 21.98 18.15
N ARG A 291 9.24 23.16 18.79
CA ARG A 291 10.26 23.59 19.76
C ARG A 291 9.83 23.35 21.22
N GLY A 292 8.53 23.34 21.49
CA GLY A 292 7.99 23.13 22.83
C GLY A 292 6.54 23.57 22.94
N ALA A 293 6.11 23.83 24.17
CA ALA A 293 4.83 24.40 24.52
C ALA A 293 4.94 25.90 24.88
N ARG A 294 3.81 26.59 25.02
CA ARG A 294 3.72 27.98 25.48
C ARG A 294 2.57 28.12 26.47
N CYS A 295 2.80 28.79 27.59
CA CYS A 295 1.74 29.12 28.55
C CYS A 295 0.83 30.21 27.98
N LEU A 296 -0.49 29.98 28.00
CA LEU A 296 -1.46 31.01 27.58
C LEU A 296 -1.62 32.14 28.61
N VAL A 297 -1.34 31.88 29.89
CA VAL A 297 -1.49 32.86 30.98
C VAL A 297 -0.32 33.84 31.01
N CYS A 298 0.90 33.35 31.20
CA CYS A 298 2.11 34.20 31.31
C CYS A 298 2.90 34.35 30.00
N GLY A 299 2.58 33.59 28.95
CA GLY A 299 3.28 33.65 27.66
C GLY A 299 4.62 32.89 27.61
N GLU A 300 5.10 32.34 28.72
CA GLU A 300 6.41 31.70 28.84
C GLU A 300 6.54 30.46 27.92
N PRO A 301 7.65 30.34 27.16
CA PRO A 301 7.95 29.13 26.41
C PRO A 301 8.38 27.99 27.34
N VAL A 302 7.76 26.83 27.18
CA VAL A 302 8.02 25.64 28.01
C VAL A 302 8.64 24.54 27.16
N PRO A 303 9.89 24.13 27.42
CA PRO A 303 10.58 23.16 26.57
C PRO A 303 10.09 21.73 26.85
N PHE A 304 10.18 20.84 25.86
CA PHE A 304 9.73 19.44 25.99
C PHE A 304 10.31 18.65 27.17
N PRO A 305 11.55 18.87 27.65
CA PRO A 305 12.05 18.21 28.86
C PRO A 305 11.15 18.41 30.08
N HIS A 306 10.59 19.61 30.27
CA HIS A 306 9.62 19.88 31.35
C HIS A 306 8.35 19.06 31.15
N VAL A 307 7.74 19.11 29.96
CA VAL A 307 6.52 18.36 29.62
C VAL A 307 6.71 16.85 29.81
N ARG A 308 7.88 16.32 29.45
CA ARG A 308 8.24 14.91 29.65
C ARG A 308 8.41 14.57 31.13
N ALA A 309 9.02 15.47 31.92
CA ALA A 309 9.19 15.28 33.36
C ALA A 309 7.83 15.25 34.08
N GLU A 310 6.93 16.20 33.77
CA GLU A 310 5.56 16.22 34.31
C GLU A 310 4.79 14.94 33.95
N GLY A 311 4.85 14.53 32.68
CA GLY A 311 4.21 13.28 32.23
C GLY A 311 4.75 12.04 32.93
N LYS A 312 6.09 11.88 32.99
CA LYS A 312 6.74 10.75 33.68
C LYS A 312 6.46 10.72 35.18
N ALA A 313 6.20 11.87 35.78
CA ALA A 313 5.81 11.97 37.19
C ALA A 313 4.32 11.78 37.44
N GLY A 314 3.52 11.44 36.41
CA GLY A 314 2.08 11.22 36.52
C GLY A 314 1.26 12.50 36.74
N ARG A 315 1.84 13.69 36.48
CA ARG A 315 1.20 15.00 36.70
C ARG A 315 0.56 15.60 35.44
N MET A 316 0.43 14.82 34.37
CA MET A 316 -0.24 15.27 33.15
C MET A 316 -1.76 15.16 33.31
N GLY A 317 -2.44 16.30 33.31
CA GLY A 317 -3.90 16.38 33.41
C GLY A 317 -4.60 16.34 32.05
N ARG A 318 -5.90 16.60 32.05
CA ARG A 318 -6.73 16.72 30.85
C ARG A 318 -7.83 17.77 31.04
N ARG A 319 -8.18 18.46 29.96
CA ARG A 319 -9.24 19.49 29.93
C ARG A 319 -10.06 19.36 28.66
N MET A 320 -11.38 19.31 28.80
CA MET A 320 -12.28 19.28 27.63
C MET A 320 -12.31 20.67 26.97
N LEU A 321 -12.13 20.69 25.65
CA LEU A 321 -12.10 21.92 24.85
C LEU A 321 -13.46 22.20 24.20
N ALA A 322 -14.09 21.19 23.62
CA ALA A 322 -15.34 21.31 22.88
C ALA A 322 -16.04 19.95 22.72
N VAL A 323 -17.34 19.99 22.45
CA VAL A 323 -18.16 18.82 22.12
C VAL A 323 -18.62 18.95 20.67
N VAL A 324 -18.37 17.91 19.86
CA VAL A 324 -18.84 17.85 18.47
C VAL A 324 -20.17 17.11 18.45
N VAL A 325 -21.21 17.72 17.90
CA VAL A 325 -22.57 17.16 17.85
C VAL A 325 -23.09 17.06 16.42
N GLU A 326 -24.03 16.14 16.19
CA GLU A 326 -24.79 16.08 14.94
C GLU A 326 -25.64 17.35 14.78
N GLY A 327 -25.57 18.00 13.61
CA GLY A 327 -26.36 19.19 13.30
C GLY A 327 -27.13 19.06 11.99
N THR A 328 -28.06 19.99 11.74
CA THR A 328 -28.82 20.06 10.49
C THR A 328 -27.91 20.43 9.31
N GLY A 329 -27.60 19.45 8.47
CA GLY A 329 -26.76 19.64 7.27
C GLY A 329 -25.26 19.73 7.54
N GLY A 330 -24.76 19.21 8.68
CA GLY A 330 -23.32 19.15 8.96
C GLY A 330 -22.98 18.87 10.42
N ARG A 331 -21.71 19.11 10.79
CA ARG A 331 -21.27 19.07 12.18
C ARG A 331 -21.57 20.40 12.86
N SER A 332 -21.99 20.34 14.12
CA SER A 332 -22.10 21.48 15.02
C SER A 332 -21.14 21.33 16.18
N TYR A 333 -20.74 22.45 16.76
CA TYR A 333 -19.72 22.49 17.80
C TYR A 333 -20.28 23.22 19.02
N ALA A 334 -20.35 22.52 20.15
CA ALA A 334 -20.82 23.03 21.41
C ALA A 334 -19.65 23.33 22.36
N GLN A 335 -19.83 24.37 23.17
CA GLN A 335 -18.90 24.73 24.23
C GLN A 335 -18.94 23.65 25.32
N ALA A 336 -17.77 23.23 25.80
CA ALA A 336 -17.68 22.29 26.91
C ALA A 336 -18.13 22.96 28.22
N THR A 337 -18.99 22.28 28.97
CA THR A 337 -19.44 22.65 30.31
C THR A 337 -18.74 21.80 31.37
N ALA A 338 -18.76 22.24 32.63
CA ALA A 338 -18.18 21.47 33.73
C ALA A 338 -18.84 20.07 33.91
N GLY A 339 -20.11 19.93 33.52
CA GLY A 339 -20.84 18.66 33.59
C GLY A 339 -20.49 17.66 32.49
N ASP A 340 -19.97 18.12 31.34
CA ASP A 340 -19.70 17.24 30.19
C ASP A 340 -18.54 16.27 30.42
N ALA A 341 -17.61 16.63 31.31
CA ALA A 341 -16.47 15.77 31.68
C ALA A 341 -16.86 14.67 32.68
N HIS A 342 -17.89 14.89 33.50
CA HIS A 342 -18.25 14.00 34.60
C HIS A 342 -18.49 12.54 34.17
N PRO A 343 -19.24 12.24 33.08
CA PRO A 343 -19.41 10.86 32.63
C PRO A 343 -18.11 10.15 32.25
N ALA A 344 -17.12 10.89 31.74
CA ALA A 344 -15.81 10.34 31.40
C ALA A 344 -14.95 10.10 32.65
N ASP A 345 -15.08 10.97 33.66
CA ASP A 345 -14.34 10.89 34.92
C ASP A 345 -14.93 9.85 35.89
N SER A 346 -16.23 9.54 35.78
CA SER A 346 -16.91 8.53 36.60
C SER A 346 -16.71 7.09 36.12
N ALA A 347 -16.08 6.90 34.95
CA ALA A 347 -15.88 5.57 34.36
C ALA A 347 -14.81 4.79 35.13
N VAL A 348 -15.11 3.53 35.47
CA VAL A 348 -14.20 2.64 36.22
C VAL A 348 -14.00 1.34 35.45
N PRO A 349 -12.85 1.14 34.78
CA PRO A 349 -12.58 -0.10 34.07
C PRO A 349 -12.26 -1.24 35.04
N THR A 350 -12.83 -2.41 34.77
CA THR A 350 -12.62 -3.64 35.55
C THR A 350 -11.35 -4.38 35.16
N TRP A 351 -10.80 -4.09 33.98
CA TRP A 351 -9.60 -4.71 33.45
C TRP A 351 -8.78 -3.72 32.61
N ARG A 352 -7.45 -3.92 32.58
CA ARG A 352 -6.50 -3.11 31.83
C ARG A 352 -5.42 -4.00 31.20
N PRO A 353 -4.99 -3.74 29.94
CA PRO A 353 -3.78 -4.35 29.39
C PRO A 353 -2.54 -3.93 30.20
N SER A 354 -1.85 -4.87 30.84
CA SER A 354 -0.67 -4.59 31.66
C SER A 354 0.66 -4.64 30.88
N SER A 355 0.61 -5.06 29.62
CA SER A 355 1.81 -5.19 28.78
C SER A 355 2.45 -3.83 28.51
N ALA A 356 3.78 -3.77 28.62
CA ALA A 356 4.54 -2.56 28.38
C ALA A 356 4.52 -2.14 26.91
N LEU A 357 4.47 -0.84 26.66
CA LEU A 357 4.73 -0.26 25.35
C LEU A 357 6.23 -0.41 25.01
N PRO A 358 6.58 -0.68 23.75
CA PRO A 358 7.97 -0.73 23.30
C PRO A 358 8.71 0.58 23.60
N HIS A 359 9.90 0.48 24.21
CA HIS A 359 10.74 1.64 24.46
C HIS A 359 11.55 2.01 23.21
N ASN A 360 10.91 2.68 22.24
CA ASN A 360 11.57 3.15 21.02
C ASN A 360 11.19 4.59 20.69
N PRO A 361 12.12 5.56 20.83
CA PRO A 361 11.82 6.96 20.56
C PRO A 361 11.63 7.25 19.07
N ARG A 362 11.78 6.33 18.11
CA ARG A 362 11.44 6.62 16.70
C ARG A 362 9.96 6.42 16.40
N ASP A 363 9.35 5.39 16.98
CA ASP A 363 8.02 4.91 16.56
C ASP A 363 6.97 4.90 17.68
N PHE A 364 7.36 4.81 18.95
CA PHE A 364 6.47 4.91 20.10
C PHE A 364 6.93 6.06 21.00
N LYS A 365 6.30 7.22 20.86
CA LYS A 365 6.73 8.43 21.58
C LYS A 365 6.11 8.54 22.97
N THR A 366 4.99 7.86 23.20
CA THR A 366 4.18 7.92 24.42
C THR A 366 4.94 7.54 25.71
N PRO A 367 5.88 6.58 25.74
CA PRO A 367 6.66 6.29 26.95
C PRO A 367 7.55 7.44 27.43
N ASN A 368 7.93 8.37 26.54
CA ASN A 368 8.67 9.56 26.95
C ASN A 368 7.87 10.50 27.86
N TYR A 369 6.55 10.31 27.93
CA TYR A 369 5.59 11.14 28.66
C TYR A 369 4.85 10.37 29.76
N GLY A 370 5.38 9.22 30.19
CA GLY A 370 4.81 8.45 31.31
C GLY A 370 3.76 7.40 30.93
N MET A 371 3.38 7.30 29.65
CA MET A 371 2.51 6.21 29.15
C MET A 371 3.37 4.98 28.86
N SER A 372 3.43 4.08 29.82
CA SER A 372 4.36 2.95 29.84
C SER A 372 3.73 1.63 29.40
N THR A 373 2.40 1.51 29.44
CA THR A 373 1.65 0.31 29.09
C THR A 373 0.64 0.58 27.98
N PHE A 374 0.14 -0.48 27.33
CA PHE A 374 -0.93 -0.35 26.33
C PHE A 374 -2.24 0.19 26.94
N ALA A 375 -2.48 0.06 28.25
CA ALA A 375 -3.63 0.70 28.88
C ALA A 375 -3.54 2.24 28.88
N ASP A 376 -2.32 2.79 29.00
CA ASP A 376 -2.08 4.23 29.20
C ASP A 376 -2.42 5.08 27.96
N VAL A 377 -2.62 4.46 26.80
CA VAL A 377 -3.03 5.17 25.56
C VAL A 377 -4.54 5.35 25.47
N TYR A 378 -5.31 4.81 26.41
CA TYR A 378 -6.77 4.94 26.48
C TYR A 378 -7.20 5.78 27.68
N THR A 379 -8.33 6.46 27.58
CA THR A 379 -9.00 7.02 28.77
C THR A 379 -9.74 5.93 29.53
N GLU A 380 -10.08 6.19 30.79
CA GLU A 380 -10.90 5.30 31.63
C GLU A 380 -12.23 4.91 30.95
N ARG A 381 -12.94 5.89 30.39
CA ARG A 381 -14.19 5.66 29.63
C ARG A 381 -13.96 4.82 28.38
N GLN A 382 -12.88 5.06 27.64
CA GLN A 382 -12.51 4.24 26.48
C GLN A 382 -12.19 2.79 26.86
N LEU A 383 -11.49 2.58 27.99
CA LEU A 383 -11.23 1.24 28.52
C LEU A 383 -12.54 0.52 28.88
N VAL A 384 -13.46 1.19 29.59
CA VAL A 384 -14.79 0.63 29.92
C VAL A 384 -15.54 0.22 28.64
N ALA A 385 -15.51 1.05 27.60
CA ALA A 385 -16.13 0.70 26.32
C ALA A 385 -15.48 -0.54 25.69
N LEU A 386 -14.16 -0.53 25.49
CA LEU A 386 -13.45 -1.65 24.87
C LEU A 386 -13.61 -2.95 25.65
N THR A 387 -13.57 -2.91 26.99
CA THR A 387 -13.81 -4.11 27.81
C THR A 387 -15.26 -4.58 27.69
N THR A 388 -16.24 -3.66 27.66
CA THR A 388 -17.66 -4.04 27.48
C THR A 388 -17.88 -4.76 26.16
N PHE A 389 -17.36 -4.21 25.05
CA PHE A 389 -17.48 -4.87 23.75
C PHE A 389 -16.68 -6.18 23.68
N SER A 390 -15.51 -6.25 24.31
CA SER A 390 -14.73 -7.50 24.40
C SER A 390 -15.47 -8.59 25.18
N ASP A 391 -16.06 -8.25 26.33
CA ASP A 391 -16.81 -9.20 27.17
C ASP A 391 -18.13 -9.64 26.51
N LEU A 392 -18.71 -8.79 25.65
CA LEU A 392 -19.89 -9.14 24.86
C LEU A 392 -19.62 -10.19 23.77
N LEU A 393 -18.37 -10.39 23.35
CA LEU A 393 -18.03 -11.41 22.35
C LEU A 393 -18.39 -12.82 22.83
N GLU A 394 -18.17 -13.13 24.11
CA GLU A 394 -18.54 -14.43 24.67
C GLU A 394 -20.06 -14.64 24.65
N GLN A 395 -20.82 -13.60 24.97
CA GLN A 395 -22.28 -13.66 24.93
C GLN A 395 -22.81 -13.73 23.49
N ALA A 396 -22.16 -13.05 22.55
CA ALA A 396 -22.45 -13.17 21.12
C ALA A 396 -22.22 -14.61 20.66
N ARG A 397 -21.09 -15.22 21.02
CA ARG A 397 -20.76 -16.62 20.71
C ARG A 397 -21.85 -17.58 21.19
N GLN A 398 -22.28 -17.44 22.45
CA GLN A 398 -23.34 -18.28 23.02
C GLN A 398 -24.68 -18.12 22.29
N ARG A 399 -25.04 -16.89 21.89
CA ARG A 399 -26.26 -16.63 21.11
C ARG A 399 -26.18 -17.22 19.72
N VAL A 400 -25.07 -17.00 19.00
CA VAL A 400 -24.88 -17.57 17.67
C VAL A 400 -24.90 -19.09 17.73
N PHE A 401 -24.30 -19.70 18.75
CA PHE A 401 -24.34 -21.14 18.96
C PHE A 401 -25.77 -21.65 19.15
N ALA A 402 -26.55 -21.02 20.03
CA ALA A 402 -27.95 -21.39 20.25
C ALA A 402 -28.79 -21.27 18.97
N ASP A 403 -28.68 -20.14 18.26
CA ASP A 403 -29.38 -19.93 16.99
C ASP A 403 -28.93 -20.93 15.90
N ALA A 404 -27.65 -21.29 15.87
CA ALA A 404 -27.10 -22.30 14.95
C ALA A 404 -27.67 -23.70 15.24
N VAL A 405 -27.77 -24.08 16.51
CA VAL A 405 -28.41 -25.35 16.91
C VAL A 405 -29.90 -25.34 16.57
N ASP A 406 -30.59 -24.23 16.79
CA ASP A 406 -32.03 -24.09 16.48
C ASP A 406 -32.35 -24.27 14.99
N VAL A 407 -31.41 -23.93 14.09
CA VAL A 407 -31.55 -24.19 12.64
C VAL A 407 -31.02 -25.56 12.21
N GLY A 408 -30.62 -26.41 13.16
CA GLY A 408 -30.23 -27.80 12.91
C GLY A 408 -28.74 -28.04 12.68
N LEU A 409 -27.84 -27.09 13.00
CA LEU A 409 -26.41 -27.42 13.05
C LEU A 409 -26.11 -28.30 14.26
N SER A 410 -25.21 -29.28 14.09
CA SER A 410 -24.81 -30.17 15.17
C SER A 410 -24.19 -29.40 16.35
N ALA A 411 -24.58 -29.75 17.56
CA ALA A 411 -23.93 -29.28 18.78
C ALA A 411 -22.63 -30.04 19.09
N GLU A 412 -22.48 -31.27 18.57
CA GLU A 412 -21.38 -32.19 18.88
C GLU A 412 -20.20 -32.07 17.89
N GLY A 413 -19.83 -30.84 17.54
CA GLY A 413 -18.76 -30.55 16.60
C GLY A 413 -17.42 -30.20 17.24
N VAL A 414 -16.41 -30.01 16.40
CA VAL A 414 -15.11 -29.44 16.80
C VAL A 414 -15.07 -27.94 16.56
N GLY A 415 -14.15 -27.24 17.24
CA GLY A 415 -13.97 -25.80 17.08
C GLY A 415 -13.43 -25.39 15.70
N LEU A 416 -13.51 -24.09 15.42
CA LEU A 416 -13.08 -23.47 14.18
C LEU A 416 -11.58 -23.69 13.92
N ALA A 417 -10.73 -23.59 14.94
CA ALA A 417 -9.30 -23.83 14.79
C ALA A 417 -8.97 -25.28 14.37
N ALA A 418 -9.80 -26.24 14.77
CA ALA A 418 -9.66 -27.65 14.42
C ALA A 418 -10.32 -28.03 13.07
N GLY A 419 -10.78 -27.05 12.28
CA GLY A 419 -11.40 -27.30 10.98
C GLY A 419 -12.91 -27.62 11.02
N GLY A 420 -13.58 -27.40 12.16
CA GLY A 420 -15.00 -27.71 12.32
C GLY A 420 -15.94 -26.90 11.43
N ARG A 421 -17.15 -27.43 11.21
CA ARG A 421 -18.20 -26.80 10.37
C ARG A 421 -19.57 -26.71 11.06
N ASP A 422 -19.65 -27.18 12.29
CA ASP A 422 -20.88 -27.31 13.08
C ASP A 422 -21.20 -26.03 13.87
N ALA A 423 -22.17 -26.09 14.79
CA ALA A 423 -22.62 -24.91 15.53
C ALA A 423 -21.48 -24.25 16.33
N VAL A 424 -20.58 -25.05 16.90
CA VAL A 424 -19.38 -24.56 17.62
C VAL A 424 -18.52 -23.70 16.69
N ALA A 425 -18.03 -24.27 15.59
CA ALA A 425 -17.17 -23.57 14.64
C ALA A 425 -17.86 -22.38 13.98
N TYR A 426 -19.16 -22.45 13.71
CA TYR A 426 -19.92 -21.33 13.14
C TYR A 426 -20.01 -20.16 14.13
N SER A 427 -20.31 -20.42 15.40
CA SER A 427 -20.35 -19.40 16.44
C SER A 427 -18.99 -18.72 16.64
N GLU A 428 -17.91 -19.51 16.57
CA GLU A 428 -16.53 -19.03 16.64
C GLU A 428 -16.12 -18.22 15.41
N ALA A 429 -16.64 -18.56 14.22
CA ALA A 429 -16.40 -17.81 12.99
C ALA A 429 -17.01 -16.40 13.06
N VAL A 430 -18.29 -16.30 13.42
CA VAL A 430 -18.97 -15.01 13.61
C VAL A 430 -18.24 -14.18 14.67
N THR A 431 -17.90 -14.80 15.80
CA THR A 431 -17.23 -14.11 16.91
C THR A 431 -15.81 -13.66 16.55
N THR A 432 -15.09 -14.41 15.72
CA THR A 432 -13.77 -14.00 15.19
C THR A 432 -13.87 -12.68 14.42
N TYR A 433 -14.87 -12.52 13.54
CA TYR A 433 -15.08 -11.26 12.82
C TYR A 433 -15.52 -10.12 13.73
N LEU A 434 -16.36 -10.39 14.74
CA LEU A 434 -16.74 -9.39 15.74
C LEU A 434 -15.53 -8.94 16.58
N ALA A 435 -14.58 -9.84 16.87
CA ALA A 435 -13.32 -9.49 17.52
C ALA A 435 -12.45 -8.58 16.64
N LEU A 436 -12.39 -8.84 15.32
CA LEU A 436 -11.73 -7.90 14.38
C LEU A 436 -12.43 -6.52 14.38
N ALA A 437 -13.76 -6.46 14.57
CA ALA A 437 -14.46 -5.19 14.74
C ALA A 437 -14.09 -4.48 16.06
N VAL A 438 -13.81 -5.22 17.14
CA VAL A 438 -13.25 -4.67 18.40
C VAL A 438 -11.86 -4.09 18.17
N ASP A 439 -10.99 -4.74 17.41
CA ASP A 439 -9.68 -4.17 17.05
C ASP A 439 -9.81 -2.86 16.25
N LYS A 440 -10.76 -2.81 15.31
CA LYS A 440 -11.08 -1.55 14.62
C LYS A 440 -11.53 -0.47 15.59
N ALA A 441 -12.39 -0.83 16.54
CA ALA A 441 -12.82 0.09 17.58
C ALA A 441 -11.63 0.55 18.43
N ALA A 442 -10.71 -0.34 18.79
CA ALA A 442 -9.48 0.01 19.50
C ALA A 442 -8.61 1.01 18.73
N ASP A 443 -8.53 0.93 17.40
CA ASP A 443 -7.83 1.92 16.56
C ASP A 443 -8.54 3.29 16.57
N TYR A 444 -9.87 3.35 16.76
CA TYR A 444 -10.64 4.60 16.80
C TYR A 444 -10.94 5.14 18.22
N TRP A 445 -10.77 4.34 19.27
CA TRP A 445 -11.18 4.67 20.64
C TRP A 445 -9.98 4.82 21.58
N SER A 446 -8.86 5.37 21.11
CA SER A 446 -7.73 5.72 21.96
C SER A 446 -7.64 7.23 22.20
N SER A 447 -6.86 7.62 23.22
CA SER A 447 -6.50 9.02 23.50
C SER A 447 -5.38 9.55 22.58
N ILE A 448 -5.05 8.79 21.53
CA ILE A 448 -4.13 9.14 20.44
C ILE A 448 -4.90 9.53 19.17
N CYS A 449 -6.20 9.25 19.10
CA CYS A 449 -7.05 9.71 18.01
C CYS A 449 -7.13 11.25 17.98
N SER A 450 -7.21 11.84 16.78
CA SER A 450 -7.27 13.31 16.60
C SER A 450 -8.47 13.72 15.76
N TRP A 451 -8.90 14.99 15.87
CA TRP A 451 -9.95 15.53 15.01
C TRP A 451 -9.41 15.98 13.65
N HIS A 452 -10.08 15.59 12.56
CA HIS A 452 -9.72 15.99 11.20
C HIS A 452 -10.52 17.23 10.75
N SER A 453 -10.08 18.44 11.14
CA SER A 453 -10.84 19.69 10.94
C SER A 453 -11.24 20.01 9.50
N SER A 454 -10.46 19.62 8.49
CA SER A 454 -10.86 19.82 7.08
C SER A 454 -11.91 18.83 6.58
N GLY A 455 -12.01 17.67 7.23
CA GLY A 455 -12.94 16.59 6.89
C GLY A 455 -14.12 16.48 7.85
N GLU A 456 -14.03 17.13 9.01
CA GLU A 456 -14.98 17.08 10.13
C GLU A 456 -15.31 15.65 10.56
N LYS A 457 -14.26 14.85 10.78
CA LYS A 457 -14.34 13.43 11.15
C LYS A 457 -13.20 13.00 12.08
N MET A 458 -13.37 11.83 12.70
CA MET A 458 -12.32 11.18 13.49
C MET A 458 -11.13 10.76 12.61
N ARG A 459 -9.93 10.94 13.13
CA ARG A 459 -8.69 10.30 12.64
C ARG A 459 -8.27 9.26 13.68
N ASN A 460 -8.07 8.04 13.22
CA ASN A 460 -7.67 6.87 14.01
C ASN A 460 -6.24 7.00 14.56
N THR A 461 -5.88 6.09 15.48
CA THR A 461 -4.60 6.00 16.17
C THR A 461 -3.44 5.87 15.18
N PHE A 462 -3.56 4.93 14.25
CA PHE A 462 -2.53 4.66 13.25
C PHE A 462 -2.71 5.49 11.97
N ALA A 463 -2.65 6.83 12.11
CA ALA A 463 -2.49 7.74 10.96
C ALA A 463 -1.13 7.56 10.24
N ARG A 464 -0.19 6.89 10.91
CA ARG A 464 1.12 6.43 10.40
C ARG A 464 1.51 5.15 11.16
N GLN A 465 2.61 4.51 10.75
CA GLN A 465 3.17 3.29 11.36
C GLN A 465 3.88 3.58 12.70
N ALA A 466 3.21 4.29 13.60
CA ALA A 466 3.76 4.74 14.89
C ALA A 466 2.63 5.16 15.84
N ILE A 467 2.90 5.13 17.15
CA ILE A 467 2.05 5.72 18.20
C ILE A 467 2.71 7.01 18.69
N PRO A 468 2.39 8.17 18.10
CA PRO A 468 2.97 9.43 18.53
C PRO A 468 2.31 9.97 19.79
N MET A 469 2.97 10.93 20.43
CA MET A 469 2.31 11.75 21.43
C MET A 469 1.32 12.70 20.75
N VAL A 470 0.06 12.66 21.20
CA VAL A 470 -1.02 13.56 20.75
C VAL A 470 -1.46 14.43 21.92
N TRP A 471 -1.42 15.75 21.71
CA TRP A 471 -1.63 16.77 22.73
C TRP A 471 -3.12 17.06 22.92
N ASP A 472 -3.78 17.40 21.83
CA ASP A 472 -5.24 17.51 21.68
C ASP A 472 -5.78 16.26 20.99
N TYR A 473 -6.64 15.50 21.68
CA TYR A 473 -7.21 14.26 21.18
C TYR A 473 -8.73 14.33 21.06
N ALA A 474 -9.27 13.52 20.15
CA ALA A 474 -10.70 13.35 19.96
C ALA A 474 -11.11 11.99 20.52
N GLU A 475 -12.05 11.98 21.44
CA GLU A 475 -12.66 10.77 21.98
C GLU A 475 -13.97 10.49 21.24
N CYS A 476 -14.04 9.36 20.55
CA CYS A 476 -15.22 8.96 19.76
C CYS A 476 -16.39 8.52 20.64
N ASN A 477 -17.61 8.81 20.22
CA ASN A 477 -18.81 8.17 20.76
C ASN A 477 -19.11 6.84 20.02
N PRO A 478 -19.01 5.67 20.69
CA PRO A 478 -19.33 4.36 20.11
C PRO A 478 -20.74 4.28 19.52
N PHE A 479 -21.70 5.05 20.06
CA PHE A 479 -23.12 5.00 19.73
C PHE A 479 -23.58 6.13 18.79
N SER A 480 -22.66 6.96 18.29
CA SER A 480 -22.99 7.96 17.26
C SER A 480 -23.27 7.34 15.89
N ASN A 481 -23.67 8.13 14.89
CA ASN A 481 -23.75 7.70 13.48
C ASN A 481 -22.54 8.18 12.64
N SER A 482 -21.42 8.52 13.30
CA SER A 482 -20.24 9.09 12.66
C SER A 482 -19.09 8.10 12.51
N THR A 483 -18.06 8.49 11.74
CA THR A 483 -16.84 7.68 11.57
C THR A 483 -16.21 7.34 12.92
N GLY A 484 -15.93 6.04 13.13
CA GLY A 484 -15.31 5.52 14.34
C GLY A 484 -16.30 4.94 15.35
N ASN A 485 -17.62 5.04 15.11
CA ASN A 485 -18.63 4.36 15.92
C ASN A 485 -18.53 2.82 15.78
N TRP A 486 -19.23 2.08 16.64
CA TRP A 486 -19.20 0.62 16.63
C TRP A 486 -19.85 0.02 15.36
N THR A 487 -21.02 0.52 14.97
CA THR A 487 -21.75 -0.02 13.81
C THR A 487 -20.97 0.12 12.50
N ALA A 488 -20.20 1.21 12.31
CA ALA A 488 -19.30 1.38 11.18
C ALA A 488 -18.12 0.40 11.22
N CYS A 489 -17.61 0.07 12.41
CA CYS A 489 -16.58 -0.95 12.56
C CYS A 489 -17.09 -2.33 12.13
N VAL A 490 -18.28 -2.72 12.58
CA VAL A 490 -18.96 -3.96 12.14
C VAL A 490 -19.24 -3.92 10.64
N ASP A 491 -19.72 -2.79 10.12
CA ASP A 491 -20.05 -2.60 8.71
C ASP A 491 -18.87 -2.80 7.78
N TRP A 492 -17.69 -2.33 8.17
CA TRP A 492 -16.48 -2.52 7.41
C TRP A 492 -16.02 -3.98 7.37
N VAL A 493 -16.30 -4.76 8.40
CA VAL A 493 -15.95 -6.18 8.50
C VAL A 493 -16.91 -7.02 7.66
N TRP A 494 -18.22 -6.95 7.91
CA TRP A 494 -19.16 -7.84 7.20
C TRP A 494 -19.20 -7.56 5.69
N LYS A 495 -18.98 -6.32 5.24
CA LYS A 495 -18.89 -5.99 3.81
C LYS A 495 -17.70 -6.66 3.12
N VAL A 496 -16.63 -6.96 3.86
CA VAL A 496 -15.49 -7.75 3.35
C VAL A 496 -15.88 -9.22 3.29
N VAL A 497 -16.48 -9.74 4.37
CA VAL A 497 -16.96 -11.13 4.42
C VAL A 497 -17.92 -11.41 3.26
N GLY A 498 -18.94 -10.58 3.04
CA GLY A 498 -19.91 -10.72 1.96
C GLY A 498 -19.37 -10.47 0.55
N ARG A 499 -18.07 -10.14 0.41
CA ARG A 499 -17.35 -10.02 -0.86
C ARG A 499 -16.25 -11.08 -1.01
N ALA A 500 -16.21 -12.11 -0.16
CA ALA A 500 -15.36 -13.27 -0.42
C ALA A 500 -15.73 -13.89 -1.77
N CYS A 501 -14.77 -14.57 -2.41
CA CYS A 501 -15.02 -15.23 -3.67
C CYS A 501 -15.90 -16.45 -3.46
N ASP A 502 -16.91 -16.62 -4.31
CA ASP A 502 -17.74 -17.81 -4.36
C ASP A 502 -16.95 -18.96 -5.00
N ASP A 503 -17.28 -20.21 -4.65
CA ASP A 503 -16.77 -21.43 -5.31
C ASP A 503 -15.25 -21.55 -5.39
N VAL A 504 -14.58 -21.32 -4.26
CA VAL A 504 -13.13 -21.49 -4.10
C VAL A 504 -12.82 -22.52 -3.01
N ALA A 505 -11.71 -23.25 -3.17
CA ALA A 505 -11.23 -24.15 -2.14
C ALA A 505 -10.72 -23.37 -0.93
N GLU A 506 -10.82 -23.97 0.26
CA GLU A 506 -10.27 -23.41 1.49
C GLU A 506 -8.75 -23.24 1.39
N GLY A 507 -8.24 -22.06 1.78
CA GLY A 507 -6.81 -21.85 1.92
C GLY A 507 -6.24 -22.54 3.16
N VAL A 508 -4.92 -22.52 3.33
CA VAL A 508 -4.25 -23.03 4.54
C VAL A 508 -3.23 -22.02 5.02
N VAL A 509 -3.42 -21.51 6.23
CA VAL A 509 -2.56 -20.52 6.85
C VAL A 509 -1.98 -21.08 8.15
N SER A 510 -0.69 -20.85 8.39
CA SER A 510 0.02 -21.36 9.57
C SER A 510 0.80 -20.25 10.29
N CYS A 511 0.90 -20.35 11.61
CA CYS A 511 1.68 -19.42 12.43
C CYS A 511 3.07 -19.98 12.68
N VAL A 512 3.93 -19.92 11.67
CA VAL A 512 5.28 -20.50 11.68
C VAL A 512 6.27 -19.56 11.00
N ASP A 513 7.56 -19.79 11.26
CA ASP A 513 8.64 -19.08 10.58
C ASP A 513 8.66 -19.38 9.07
N ALA A 514 9.12 -18.43 8.26
CA ALA A 514 9.16 -18.55 6.81
C ALA A 514 10.02 -19.72 6.31
N VAL A 515 11.14 -20.04 6.97
CA VAL A 515 12.00 -21.18 6.59
C VAL A 515 11.26 -22.49 6.84
N GLU A 516 10.60 -22.61 7.99
CA GLU A 516 9.80 -23.77 8.35
C GLU A 516 8.61 -23.94 7.39
N ALA A 517 7.89 -22.85 7.11
CA ALA A 517 6.77 -22.84 6.18
C ALA A 517 7.15 -23.41 4.81
N VAL A 518 8.28 -22.98 4.26
CA VAL A 518 8.76 -23.49 2.97
C VAL A 518 9.09 -24.99 3.01
N GLY A 519 9.45 -25.52 4.18
CA GLY A 519 9.75 -26.95 4.37
C GLY A 519 8.53 -27.85 4.61
N VAL A 520 7.45 -27.32 5.20
CA VAL A 520 6.26 -28.12 5.61
C VAL A 520 5.09 -28.06 4.62
N GLN A 521 5.05 -27.03 3.77
CA GLN A 521 3.98 -26.86 2.79
C GLN A 521 4.12 -27.84 1.60
N PRO A 522 3.08 -28.04 0.77
CA PRO A 522 3.12 -29.02 -0.30
C PRO A 522 4.36 -28.85 -1.20
N ARG A 523 5.13 -29.94 -1.36
CA ARG A 523 6.34 -29.92 -2.22
C ARG A 523 5.98 -29.45 -3.62
N GLY A 524 6.81 -28.57 -4.18
CA GLY A 524 6.56 -28.00 -5.51
C GLY A 524 5.53 -26.87 -5.51
N SER A 525 5.23 -26.26 -4.37
CA SER A 525 4.48 -25.00 -4.34
C SER A 525 5.26 -23.89 -5.05
N VAL A 526 4.52 -23.01 -5.73
CA VAL A 526 5.04 -21.78 -6.33
C VAL A 526 5.14 -20.72 -5.24
N ILE A 527 6.33 -20.16 -5.04
CA ILE A 527 6.54 -19.14 -4.03
C ILE A 527 6.25 -17.76 -4.65
N SER A 528 5.33 -17.03 -4.05
CA SER A 528 5.01 -15.64 -4.37
C SER A 528 4.92 -14.88 -3.06
N THR A 529 5.82 -13.93 -2.81
CA THR A 529 5.97 -13.39 -1.45
C THR A 529 6.49 -11.96 -1.38
N ASP A 530 6.22 -11.31 -0.25
CA ASP A 530 6.61 -9.94 0.09
C ASP A 530 7.37 -9.93 1.43
N PRO A 531 8.69 -10.19 1.45
CA PRO A 531 9.45 -10.27 2.68
C PRO A 531 9.54 -8.90 3.38
N PRO A 532 9.84 -8.90 4.70
CA PRO A 532 10.07 -7.66 5.44
C PRO A 532 11.28 -6.90 4.90
N TYR A 533 11.25 -5.57 5.03
CA TYR A 533 12.26 -4.69 4.45
C TYR A 533 13.31 -4.24 5.48
N TYR A 534 14.54 -4.05 4.99
CA TYR A 534 15.74 -3.76 5.77
C TYR A 534 15.60 -2.60 6.80
N ASP A 535 14.77 -1.58 6.55
CA ASP A 535 14.59 -0.44 7.46
C ASP A 535 13.10 -0.13 7.69
N ASN A 536 12.28 -1.14 7.94
CA ASN A 536 10.82 -0.97 7.89
C ASN A 536 10.11 -1.69 9.02
N ILE A 537 9.40 -0.87 9.82
CA ILE A 537 8.24 -1.20 10.66
C ILE A 537 8.48 -2.38 11.63
N GLY A 538 8.52 -2.10 12.94
CA GLY A 538 8.40 -3.16 13.94
C GLY A 538 6.96 -3.71 13.94
N TYR A 539 6.64 -4.65 13.04
CA TYR A 539 5.29 -5.17 12.88
C TYR A 539 4.82 -5.83 14.15
N ALA A 540 5.68 -6.63 14.78
CA ALA A 540 5.33 -7.28 16.04
C ALA A 540 5.07 -6.26 17.17
N ASP A 541 5.85 -5.17 17.25
CA ASP A 541 5.63 -4.10 18.25
C ASP A 541 4.31 -3.36 18.03
N LEU A 542 3.96 -3.08 16.78
CA LEU A 542 2.69 -2.45 16.44
C LEU A 542 1.50 -3.40 16.61
N SER A 543 1.69 -4.69 16.30
CA SER A 543 0.65 -5.72 16.41
C SER A 543 0.28 -5.99 17.86
N ASP A 544 1.19 -5.80 18.80
CA ASP A 544 0.90 -5.93 20.24
C ASP A 544 -0.24 -5.02 20.70
N TYR A 545 -0.47 -3.89 20.01
CA TYR A 545 -1.62 -3.01 20.26
C TYR A 545 -2.97 -3.72 20.12
N PHE A 546 -3.09 -4.59 19.11
CA PHE A 546 -4.29 -5.39 18.84
C PHE A 546 -4.23 -6.74 19.58
N TYR A 547 -3.04 -7.36 19.62
CA TYR A 547 -2.80 -8.66 20.21
C TYR A 547 -3.31 -8.77 21.65
N VAL A 548 -3.15 -7.73 22.48
CA VAL A 548 -3.62 -7.76 23.88
C VAL A 548 -5.14 -7.90 23.99
N TRP A 549 -5.90 -7.32 23.05
CA TRP A 549 -7.37 -7.40 23.00
C TRP A 549 -7.83 -8.72 22.38
N LEU A 550 -7.20 -9.13 21.28
CA LEU A 550 -7.44 -10.42 20.64
C LEU A 550 -7.14 -11.58 21.58
N ARG A 551 -5.99 -11.58 22.26
CA ARG A 551 -5.62 -12.62 23.22
C ARG A 551 -6.65 -12.76 24.33
N ARG A 552 -7.14 -11.64 24.88
CA ARG A 552 -8.17 -11.65 25.93
C ARG A 552 -9.44 -12.37 25.45
N SER A 553 -9.84 -12.12 24.21
CA SER A 553 -11.17 -12.52 23.73
C SER A 553 -11.15 -13.82 22.93
N MET A 554 -10.06 -14.11 22.22
CA MET A 554 -9.98 -15.15 21.19
C MET A 554 -9.04 -16.30 21.56
N ALA A 555 -8.32 -16.27 22.70
CA ALA A 555 -7.43 -17.38 23.08
C ALA A 555 -8.16 -18.72 23.26
N GLY A 556 -9.45 -18.71 23.61
CA GLY A 556 -10.26 -19.93 23.67
C GLY A 556 -10.70 -20.46 22.30
N VAL A 557 -10.65 -19.63 21.24
CA VAL A 557 -11.06 -19.99 19.87
C VAL A 557 -9.84 -20.35 19.02
N TRP A 558 -8.76 -19.57 19.16
CA TRP A 558 -7.51 -19.70 18.42
C TRP A 558 -6.33 -19.89 19.40
N PRO A 559 -6.28 -20.99 20.16
CA PRO A 559 -5.28 -21.19 21.21
C PRO A 559 -3.85 -21.06 20.68
N GLU A 560 -3.55 -21.71 19.54
CA GLU A 560 -2.22 -21.71 18.90
C GLU A 560 -1.73 -20.31 18.49
N LEU A 561 -2.63 -19.36 18.21
CA LEU A 561 -2.25 -17.99 17.85
C LEU A 561 -1.98 -17.11 19.08
N PHE A 562 -2.57 -17.44 20.22
CA PHE A 562 -2.63 -16.56 21.40
C PHE A 562 -1.99 -17.17 22.65
N GLU A 563 -1.07 -18.13 22.47
CA GLU A 563 -0.36 -18.80 23.57
C GLU A 563 0.54 -17.84 24.36
N THR A 564 1.29 -17.00 23.63
CA THR A 564 2.27 -16.08 24.23
C THR A 564 1.62 -14.85 24.85
N MET A 565 2.36 -14.10 25.67
CA MET A 565 1.85 -12.85 26.26
C MET A 565 1.83 -11.68 25.27
N LEU A 566 2.76 -11.68 24.31
CA LEU A 566 2.93 -10.70 23.23
C LEU A 566 3.40 -11.44 21.97
N THR A 567 3.35 -10.77 20.82
CA THR A 567 3.78 -11.38 19.55
C THR A 567 5.30 -11.70 19.56
N PRO A 568 5.78 -12.72 18.82
CA PRO A 568 7.20 -13.09 18.81
C PRO A 568 8.09 -11.98 18.21
N LYS A 569 9.20 -11.64 18.88
CA LYS A 569 10.10 -10.53 18.47
C LYS A 569 11.48 -10.97 18.00
N SER A 570 12.02 -12.03 18.58
CA SER A 570 13.40 -12.50 18.36
C SER A 570 13.60 -13.07 16.95
N SER A 571 12.58 -13.78 16.45
CA SER A 571 12.62 -14.43 15.13
C SER A 571 12.12 -13.53 14.00
N GLU A 572 11.63 -12.31 14.31
CA GLU A 572 11.18 -11.37 13.29
C GLU A 572 12.38 -10.87 12.47
N LEU A 573 12.29 -10.97 11.14
CA LEU A 573 13.34 -10.54 10.21
C LEU A 573 13.31 -9.02 9.99
N VAL A 574 13.77 -8.26 10.99
CA VAL A 574 13.89 -6.79 10.95
C VAL A 574 15.30 -6.34 11.35
N ALA A 575 15.88 -5.38 10.61
CA ALA A 575 17.19 -4.81 10.95
C ALA A 575 17.05 -3.60 11.90
N THR A 576 16.52 -3.84 13.10
CA THR A 576 16.21 -2.79 14.07
C THR A 576 17.25 -2.72 15.20
N PRO A 577 18.15 -1.72 15.23
CA PRO A 577 19.32 -1.74 16.13
C PRO A 577 18.99 -1.81 17.62
N TYR A 578 17.88 -1.24 18.07
CA TYR A 578 17.52 -1.26 19.49
C TYR A 578 17.26 -2.69 20.01
N ARG A 579 16.86 -3.63 19.14
CA ARG A 579 16.69 -5.05 19.49
C ARG A 579 18.03 -5.77 19.70
N PHE A 580 19.12 -5.17 19.23
CA PHE A 580 20.49 -5.69 19.29
C PHE A 580 21.38 -4.79 20.15
N GLY A 581 20.84 -4.21 21.23
CA GLY A 581 21.61 -3.35 22.15
C GLY A 581 22.12 -2.05 21.53
N GLY A 582 21.50 -1.59 20.44
CA GLY A 582 21.95 -0.43 19.66
C GLY A 582 22.96 -0.76 18.55
N ASN A 583 23.39 -2.03 18.42
CA ASN A 583 24.34 -2.47 17.42
C ASN A 583 23.67 -2.58 16.04
N LYS A 584 24.10 -1.73 15.10
CA LYS A 584 23.58 -1.70 13.72
C LYS A 584 24.10 -2.86 12.87
N GLU A 585 25.36 -3.26 13.04
CA GLU A 585 25.94 -4.37 12.28
C GLU A 585 25.25 -5.68 12.63
N ALA A 586 25.07 -5.97 13.93
CA ALA A 586 24.39 -7.18 14.38
C ALA A 586 22.95 -7.28 13.87
N ALA A 587 22.22 -6.16 13.84
CA ALA A 587 20.86 -6.10 13.29
C ALA A 587 20.83 -6.36 11.78
N SER A 588 21.79 -5.80 11.04
CA SER A 588 21.97 -6.04 9.61
C SER A 588 22.26 -7.50 9.30
N GLU A 589 23.19 -8.09 10.05
CA GLU A 589 23.59 -9.48 9.87
C GLU A 589 22.46 -10.47 10.19
N HIS A 590 21.66 -10.21 11.23
CA HIS A 590 20.47 -11.01 11.55
C HIS A 590 19.49 -11.03 10.38
N PHE A 591 19.19 -9.84 9.83
CA PHE A 591 18.30 -9.71 8.68
C PHE A 591 18.82 -10.43 7.45
N GLU A 592 20.10 -10.21 7.09
CA GLU A 592 20.71 -10.82 5.90
C GLU A 592 20.79 -12.35 6.00
N ARG A 593 21.22 -12.88 7.15
CA ARG A 593 21.30 -14.33 7.36
C ARG A 593 19.92 -14.98 7.30
N GLY A 594 18.92 -14.37 7.95
CA GLY A 594 17.56 -14.89 7.95
C GLY A 594 16.92 -14.88 6.56
N LEU A 595 17.02 -13.77 5.84
CA LEU A 595 16.48 -13.67 4.48
C LEU A 595 17.17 -14.64 3.52
N ARG A 596 18.50 -14.80 3.64
CA ARG A 596 19.25 -15.79 2.87
C ARG A 596 18.78 -17.21 3.14
N ALA A 597 18.56 -17.59 4.41
CA ALA A 597 18.06 -18.91 4.77
C ALA A 597 16.69 -19.20 4.13
N VAL A 598 15.80 -18.20 4.08
CA VAL A 598 14.51 -18.32 3.39
C VAL A 598 14.71 -18.52 1.89
N PHE A 599 15.61 -17.77 1.25
CA PHE A 599 15.89 -17.95 -0.18
C PHE A 599 16.53 -19.30 -0.51
N GLU A 600 17.39 -19.83 0.37
CA GLU A 600 17.98 -21.17 0.23
C GLU A 600 16.91 -22.26 0.37
N ALA A 601 16.02 -22.14 1.37
CA ALA A 601 14.88 -23.05 1.53
C ALA A 601 13.92 -22.98 0.33
N ALA A 602 13.64 -21.77 -0.16
CA ALA A 602 12.80 -21.53 -1.34
C ALA A 602 13.42 -22.16 -2.59
N HIS A 603 14.72 -22.01 -2.79
CA HIS A 603 15.44 -22.60 -3.92
C HIS A 603 15.28 -24.12 -3.94
N ALA A 604 15.40 -24.76 -2.77
CA ALA A 604 15.29 -26.21 -2.64
C ALA A 604 13.87 -26.76 -2.88
N ASN A 605 12.82 -25.97 -2.64
CA ASN A 605 11.44 -26.44 -2.65
C ASN A 605 10.55 -25.83 -3.76
N SER A 606 11.07 -24.86 -4.52
CA SER A 606 10.32 -24.17 -5.58
C SER A 606 9.94 -25.08 -6.76
N HIS A 607 8.78 -24.78 -7.36
CA HIS A 607 8.34 -25.44 -8.58
C HIS A 607 9.30 -25.18 -9.75
N ALA A 608 9.65 -26.20 -10.54
CA ALA A 608 10.63 -26.08 -11.61
C ALA A 608 10.16 -25.21 -12.79
N ASP A 609 8.86 -25.28 -13.13
CA ASP A 609 8.32 -24.69 -14.36
C ASP A 609 7.71 -23.30 -14.19
N VAL A 610 7.40 -22.90 -12.95
CA VAL A 610 6.80 -21.60 -12.64
C VAL A 610 7.81 -20.79 -11.82
N PRO A 611 8.15 -19.55 -12.21
CA PRO A 611 9.14 -18.75 -11.49
C PRO A 611 8.60 -18.37 -10.10
N MET A 612 9.52 -18.24 -9.15
CA MET A 612 9.25 -17.56 -7.89
C MET A 612 9.05 -16.07 -8.16
N THR A 613 8.09 -15.43 -7.48
CA THR A 613 7.92 -13.97 -7.53
C THR A 613 8.15 -13.32 -6.18
N LEU A 614 8.85 -12.19 -6.20
CA LEU A 614 9.25 -11.47 -4.98
C LEU A 614 8.89 -10.00 -5.11
N PHE A 615 8.07 -9.50 -4.18
CA PHE A 615 7.77 -8.08 -4.07
C PHE A 615 8.84 -7.38 -3.23
N TYR A 616 9.34 -6.24 -3.71
CA TYR A 616 10.33 -5.44 -3.01
C TYR A 616 10.00 -3.94 -3.06
N ALA A 617 9.99 -3.23 -1.94
CA ALA A 617 9.79 -1.78 -1.91
C ALA A 617 11.12 -1.03 -2.10
N PHE A 618 11.23 -0.24 -3.16
CA PHE A 618 12.41 0.55 -3.49
C PHE A 618 12.25 2.00 -2.98
N LYS A 619 13.20 2.50 -2.18
CA LYS A 619 13.23 3.91 -1.75
C LYS A 619 14.21 4.67 -2.65
N GLN A 620 13.78 5.77 -3.31
CA GLN A 620 14.67 6.63 -4.13
C GLN A 620 15.90 7.20 -3.40
N THR A 621 15.92 7.19 -2.06
CA THR A 621 17.13 7.57 -1.30
C THR A 621 18.23 6.50 -1.35
N ASP A 622 17.90 5.29 -1.83
CA ASP A 622 18.86 4.24 -2.10
C ASP A 622 19.73 4.57 -3.33
N THR A 623 19.31 5.46 -4.24
CA THR A 623 20.14 5.95 -5.37
C THR A 623 20.97 7.19 -5.04
N ASP A 624 20.52 8.03 -4.09
CA ASP A 624 21.13 9.35 -3.81
C ASP A 624 22.33 9.31 -2.83
N GLY A 625 22.78 8.13 -2.43
CA GLY A 625 23.91 7.95 -1.52
C GLY A 625 25.26 8.49 -2.03
N GLU A 626 25.36 8.91 -3.30
CA GLU A 626 26.62 9.33 -3.92
C GLU A 626 26.93 10.83 -3.87
N ALA A 627 26.06 11.71 -3.33
CA ALA A 627 26.24 13.16 -3.57
C ALA A 627 26.53 14.08 -2.37
N ARG A 628 26.73 13.62 -1.13
CA ARG A 628 26.84 14.56 0.02
C ARG A 628 28.03 14.48 0.96
N THR A 629 28.93 13.52 0.84
CA THR A 629 30.20 13.54 1.59
C THR A 629 31.26 12.82 0.78
N GLY A 630 32.32 13.53 0.38
CA GLY A 630 33.48 13.00 -0.37
C GLY A 630 34.35 12.03 0.43
N SER A 631 33.75 11.04 1.07
CA SER A 631 34.45 9.93 1.72
C SER A 631 33.90 8.62 1.14
N PRO A 632 34.75 7.73 0.61
CA PRO A 632 34.31 6.42 0.12
C PRO A 632 34.01 5.52 1.33
N GLY A 633 32.82 5.69 1.90
CA GLY A 633 32.35 4.98 3.08
C GLY A 633 31.03 4.25 2.81
N VAL A 634 31.14 2.92 2.70
CA VAL A 634 30.14 1.85 2.94
C VAL A 634 28.69 2.32 3.19
N ALA A 635 27.93 2.54 2.13
CA ALA A 635 26.47 2.43 2.17
C ALA A 635 26.05 1.52 1.02
N SER A 636 26.03 0.21 1.29
CA SER A 636 25.35 -0.75 0.41
C SER A 636 23.86 -0.66 0.74
N THR A 637 23.04 -0.42 -0.28
CA THR A 637 21.60 -0.21 -0.13
C THR A 637 20.92 -1.52 0.29
N GLY A 638 19.78 -1.45 0.98
CA GLY A 638 19.00 -2.66 1.32
C GLY A 638 18.62 -3.50 0.09
N TRP A 639 18.52 -2.85 -1.08
CA TRP A 639 18.28 -3.48 -2.38
C TRP A 639 19.46 -4.35 -2.83
N GLU A 640 20.69 -3.83 -2.76
CA GLU A 640 21.90 -4.58 -3.12
C GLU A 640 22.04 -5.85 -2.28
N LYS A 641 21.82 -5.74 -0.97
CA LYS A 641 21.90 -6.87 -0.03
C LYS A 641 20.86 -7.95 -0.32
N MET A 642 19.64 -7.55 -0.68
CA MET A 642 18.57 -8.47 -1.05
C MET A 642 18.92 -9.21 -2.35
N LEU A 643 19.38 -8.49 -3.38
CA LEU A 643 19.83 -9.10 -4.64
C LEU A 643 21.01 -10.05 -4.41
N ASP A 644 22.00 -9.65 -3.60
CA ASP A 644 23.14 -10.49 -3.27
C ASP A 644 22.71 -11.77 -2.52
N GLY A 645 21.73 -11.66 -1.61
CA GLY A 645 21.12 -12.80 -0.94
C GLY A 645 20.47 -13.79 -1.92
N LEU A 646 19.68 -13.30 -2.88
CA LEU A 646 19.07 -14.15 -3.93
C LEU A 646 20.13 -14.86 -4.78
N LEU A 647 21.13 -14.11 -5.26
CA LEU A 647 22.19 -14.66 -6.09
C LEU A 647 23.06 -15.65 -5.31
N SER A 648 23.36 -15.39 -4.05
CA SER A 648 24.12 -16.31 -3.21
C SER A 648 23.35 -17.58 -2.89
N ALA A 649 22.01 -17.51 -2.80
CA ALA A 649 21.12 -18.66 -2.64
C ALA A 649 20.89 -19.47 -3.93
N GLY A 650 21.56 -19.12 -5.04
CA GLY A 650 21.48 -19.88 -6.29
C GLY A 650 20.34 -19.46 -7.22
N TRP A 651 19.66 -18.34 -6.97
CA TRP A 651 18.63 -17.82 -7.87
C TRP A 651 19.23 -17.10 -9.07
N GLN A 652 18.53 -17.17 -10.20
CA GLN A 652 18.68 -16.32 -11.37
C GLN A 652 17.45 -15.41 -11.43
N ILE A 653 17.66 -14.11 -11.62
CA ILE A 653 16.57 -13.15 -11.82
C ILE A 653 16.24 -13.16 -13.30
N THR A 654 14.99 -13.39 -13.67
CA THR A 654 14.55 -13.47 -15.08
C THR A 654 13.80 -12.23 -15.55
N ALA A 655 13.16 -11.50 -14.64
CA ALA A 655 12.51 -10.21 -14.93
C ALA A 655 12.40 -9.32 -13.68
N THR A 656 12.22 -8.01 -13.92
CA THR A 656 12.05 -6.96 -12.93
C THR A 656 10.94 -6.02 -13.39
N TRP A 657 9.93 -5.78 -12.56
CA TRP A 657 8.77 -4.96 -12.93
C TRP A 657 8.53 -3.84 -11.92
N PRO A 658 8.62 -2.56 -12.30
CA PRO A 658 8.26 -1.46 -11.43
C PRO A 658 6.73 -1.35 -11.26
N LEU A 659 6.28 -1.38 -10.02
CA LEU A 659 4.90 -1.20 -9.61
C LEU A 659 4.71 0.06 -8.77
N ARG A 660 3.76 0.91 -9.17
CA ARG A 660 3.37 2.12 -8.44
C ARG A 660 2.35 1.76 -7.37
N THR A 661 2.87 1.37 -6.21
CA THR A 661 2.04 0.95 -5.07
C THR A 661 1.76 2.10 -4.09
N GLU A 662 2.12 3.35 -4.38
CA GLU A 662 2.06 4.51 -3.47
C GLU A 662 1.22 5.69 -4.04
N LEU A 663 0.53 6.45 -3.16
CA LEU A 663 -0.28 7.61 -3.59
C LEU A 663 0.64 8.83 -3.79
N SER A 664 0.44 9.59 -4.87
CA SER A 664 1.12 10.87 -5.13
C SER A 664 0.93 11.89 -4.00
N ASN A 665 -0.19 11.78 -3.26
CA ASN A 665 -0.60 12.71 -2.21
C ASN A 665 -0.14 12.30 -0.80
N ARG A 666 0.93 11.51 -0.67
CA ARG A 666 1.45 11.18 0.66
C ARG A 666 1.75 12.48 1.40
N THR A 667 1.11 12.67 2.56
CA THR A 667 1.29 13.84 3.39
C THR A 667 2.67 13.80 4.05
N ILE A 668 3.70 14.15 3.30
CA ILE A 668 4.94 14.71 3.84
C ILE A 668 4.76 16.23 3.71
N ALA A 669 3.95 16.80 4.60
CA ALA A 669 4.00 18.23 4.83
C ALA A 669 5.42 18.55 5.35
N SER A 670 6.28 19.01 4.41
CA SER A 670 7.71 19.33 4.51
C SER A 670 8.62 18.44 3.62
N GLY A 671 8.51 18.61 2.30
CA GLY A 671 9.70 18.76 1.44
C GLY A 671 10.51 17.51 1.04
N LYS A 672 9.95 16.30 1.10
CA LYS A 672 10.56 15.12 0.45
C LYS A 672 9.51 14.34 -0.33
N ASN A 673 9.34 14.68 -1.60
CA ASN A 673 8.65 13.80 -2.56
C ASN A 673 9.54 12.58 -2.79
N ALA A 674 9.33 11.51 -2.03
CA ALA A 674 9.84 10.20 -2.38
C ALA A 674 8.65 9.40 -2.94
N LEU A 675 8.58 9.27 -4.27
CA LEU A 675 7.74 8.25 -4.88
C LEU A 675 8.36 6.91 -4.46
N ALA A 676 7.78 6.23 -3.48
CA ALA A 676 8.16 4.86 -3.17
C ALA A 676 7.55 3.96 -4.26
N SER A 677 8.34 3.54 -5.23
CA SER A 677 7.95 2.47 -6.17
C SER A 677 8.24 1.13 -5.53
N SER A 678 7.35 0.14 -5.71
CA SER A 678 7.70 -1.26 -5.46
C SER A 678 8.23 -1.87 -6.76
N ILE A 679 8.97 -2.95 -6.67
CA ILE A 679 9.49 -3.75 -7.77
C ILE A 679 9.04 -5.18 -7.54
N VAL A 680 8.68 -5.89 -8.60
CA VAL A 680 8.46 -7.34 -8.57
C VAL A 680 9.58 -8.01 -9.33
N LEU A 681 10.24 -8.97 -8.70
CA LEU A 681 11.23 -9.83 -9.34
C LEU A 681 10.61 -11.17 -9.70
N ALA A 682 10.89 -11.67 -10.90
CA ALA A 682 10.69 -13.06 -11.25
C ALA A 682 12.03 -13.79 -11.17
N CYS A 683 12.07 -14.94 -10.50
CA CYS A 683 13.28 -15.67 -10.21
C CYS A 683 13.12 -17.15 -10.57
N ARG A 684 14.18 -17.74 -11.15
CA ARG A 684 14.29 -19.19 -11.38
C ARG A 684 15.55 -19.75 -10.73
N PRO A 685 15.55 -21.04 -10.32
CA PRO A 685 16.78 -21.71 -9.92
C PRO A 685 17.83 -21.61 -11.03
N ARG A 686 19.05 -21.20 -10.69
CA ARG A 686 20.16 -21.14 -11.65
C ARG A 686 20.56 -22.55 -12.07
N ALA A 687 21.07 -22.68 -13.29
CA ALA A 687 21.56 -23.96 -13.79
C ALA A 687 22.71 -24.52 -12.90
N LEU A 688 22.62 -25.80 -12.52
CA LEU A 688 23.59 -26.48 -11.65
C LEU A 688 25.04 -26.50 -12.18
N GLY A 689 25.25 -26.24 -13.48
CA GLY A 689 26.56 -26.15 -14.12
C GLY A 689 26.90 -24.75 -14.66
N ALA A 690 26.29 -23.69 -14.11
CA ALA A 690 26.55 -22.32 -14.55
C ALA A 690 28.06 -22.00 -14.49
N ARG A 691 28.63 -21.57 -15.60
CA ARG A 691 30.05 -21.19 -15.69
C ARG A 691 30.30 -19.82 -15.04
N SER A 692 31.53 -19.62 -14.55
CA SER A 692 32.03 -18.28 -14.28
C SER A 692 32.59 -17.65 -15.55
N VAL A 693 32.43 -16.34 -15.71
CA VAL A 693 32.84 -15.61 -16.92
C VAL A 693 33.65 -14.38 -16.58
N SER A 694 34.47 -13.92 -17.52
CA SER A 694 35.14 -12.63 -17.39
C SER A 694 34.15 -11.47 -17.55
N ARG A 695 34.46 -10.30 -16.97
CA ARG A 695 33.71 -9.04 -17.20
C ARG A 695 33.51 -8.73 -18.68
N ARG A 696 34.49 -9.04 -19.53
CA ARG A 696 34.42 -8.79 -20.98
C ARG A 696 33.35 -9.65 -21.64
N GLU A 697 33.28 -10.93 -21.30
CA GLU A 697 32.24 -11.85 -21.81
C GLU A 697 30.85 -11.47 -21.30
N TYR A 698 30.75 -11.03 -20.04
CA TYR A 698 29.49 -10.50 -19.51
C TYR A 698 28.99 -9.30 -20.31
N LEU A 699 29.85 -8.29 -20.55
CA LEU A 699 29.48 -7.11 -21.34
C LEU A 699 29.12 -7.45 -22.79
N ALA A 700 29.82 -8.40 -23.41
CA ALA A 700 29.49 -8.86 -24.75
C ALA A 700 28.09 -9.49 -24.79
N GLY A 701 27.76 -10.37 -23.84
CA GLY A 701 26.43 -10.97 -23.75
C GLY A 701 25.33 -9.96 -23.40
N LEU A 702 25.66 -8.94 -22.60
CA LEU A 702 24.71 -7.86 -22.28
C LEU A 702 24.34 -7.06 -23.53
N ARG A 703 25.33 -6.68 -24.35
CA ARG A 703 25.12 -5.93 -25.60
C ARG A 703 24.35 -6.72 -26.67
N ASP A 704 24.51 -8.04 -26.68
CA ASP A 704 23.82 -8.92 -27.64
C ASP A 704 22.33 -9.12 -27.29
N GLU A 705 22.02 -9.30 -26.01
CA GLU A 705 20.66 -9.65 -25.57
C GLU A 705 19.76 -8.46 -25.20
N LEU A 706 20.36 -7.36 -24.73
CA LEU A 706 19.61 -6.19 -24.24
C LEU A 706 18.72 -5.55 -25.32
N PRO A 707 19.17 -5.32 -26.57
CA PRO A 707 18.34 -4.72 -27.62
C PRO A 707 17.02 -5.47 -27.86
N ASN A 708 17.09 -6.78 -28.04
CA ASN A 708 15.92 -7.62 -28.30
C ASN A 708 14.93 -7.63 -27.13
N ALA A 709 15.44 -7.64 -25.90
CA ALA A 709 14.61 -7.55 -24.70
C ALA A 709 13.89 -6.19 -24.60
N LEU A 710 14.58 -5.09 -24.89
CA LEU A 710 14.01 -3.75 -24.90
C LEU A 710 12.95 -3.58 -25.98
N THR A 711 13.17 -4.09 -27.20
CA THR A 711 12.17 -4.07 -28.27
C THR A 711 10.90 -4.82 -27.86
N THR A 712 11.05 -5.98 -27.22
CA THR A 712 9.90 -6.78 -26.73
C THR A 712 9.11 -6.02 -25.66
N MET A 713 9.81 -5.35 -24.73
CA MET A 713 9.21 -4.50 -23.70
C MET A 713 8.47 -3.28 -24.27
N LEU A 714 9.05 -2.61 -25.27
CA LEU A 714 8.42 -1.47 -25.97
C LEU A 714 7.14 -1.89 -26.71
N ARG A 715 7.11 -3.10 -27.29
CA ARG A 715 5.89 -3.68 -27.87
C ARG A 715 4.83 -4.03 -26.83
N GLY A 716 5.25 -4.22 -25.57
CA GLY A 716 4.38 -4.49 -24.43
C GLY A 716 3.70 -3.26 -23.81
N ASN A 717 3.80 -2.07 -24.42
CA ASN A 717 3.24 -0.81 -23.94
C ASN A 717 3.71 -0.40 -22.52
N ILE A 718 4.98 -0.68 -22.18
CA ILE A 718 5.58 -0.20 -20.93
C ILE A 718 5.84 1.31 -21.04
N ALA A 719 5.38 2.09 -20.05
CA ALA A 719 5.61 3.52 -20.02
C ALA A 719 7.11 3.87 -20.01
N PRO A 720 7.58 4.93 -20.69
CA PRO A 720 9.02 5.26 -20.80
C PRO A 720 9.72 5.40 -19.45
N VAL A 721 9.05 6.02 -18.47
CA VAL A 721 9.57 6.19 -17.09
C VAL A 721 9.72 4.87 -16.33
N ASP A 722 8.95 3.84 -16.70
CA ASP A 722 8.99 2.51 -16.10
C ASP A 722 9.97 1.59 -16.88
N LEU A 723 10.30 1.92 -18.14
CA LEU A 723 11.16 1.11 -19.01
C LEU A 723 12.59 1.00 -18.47
N ALA A 724 13.20 2.11 -18.00
CA ALA A 724 14.55 2.08 -17.46
C ALA A 724 14.68 1.12 -16.26
N GLN A 725 13.67 1.11 -15.38
CA GLN A 725 13.62 0.20 -14.24
C GLN A 725 13.27 -1.25 -14.65
N ALA A 726 12.37 -1.43 -15.62
CA ALA A 726 12.02 -2.75 -16.14
C ALA A 726 13.21 -3.41 -16.86
N ALA A 727 14.01 -2.61 -17.58
CA ALA A 727 15.18 -3.06 -18.33
C ALA A 727 16.32 -3.57 -17.45
N ILE A 728 16.33 -3.23 -16.16
CA ILE A 728 17.22 -3.86 -15.17
C ILE A 728 16.99 -5.37 -15.14
N GLY A 729 15.75 -5.85 -15.33
CA GLY A 729 15.40 -7.27 -15.32
C GLY A 729 16.18 -8.09 -16.34
N PRO A 730 15.97 -7.89 -17.65
CA PRO A 730 16.72 -8.58 -18.70
C PRO A 730 18.24 -8.48 -18.53
N SER A 731 18.71 -7.33 -18.10
CA SER A 731 20.14 -7.09 -17.86
C SER A 731 20.67 -7.90 -16.66
N MET A 732 19.89 -8.00 -15.59
CA MET A 732 20.17 -8.85 -14.44
C MET A 732 20.01 -10.33 -14.77
N THR A 733 19.19 -10.71 -15.75
CA THR A 733 19.14 -12.09 -16.28
C THR A 733 20.49 -12.50 -16.86
N VAL A 734 21.12 -11.60 -17.62
CA VAL A 734 22.46 -11.83 -18.18
C VAL A 734 23.53 -11.96 -17.09
N PHE A 735 23.44 -11.18 -16.03
CA PHE A 735 24.39 -11.22 -14.91
C PHE A 735 24.18 -12.48 -14.04
N SER A 736 22.94 -12.76 -13.66
CA SER A 736 22.58 -13.76 -12.66
C SER A 736 22.57 -15.21 -13.16
N ARG A 737 22.61 -15.43 -14.48
CA ARG A 737 22.74 -16.79 -15.05
C ARG A 737 24.12 -17.42 -14.85
N TYR A 738 25.15 -16.61 -14.66
CA TYR A 738 26.52 -17.09 -14.44
C TYR A 738 26.74 -17.43 -12.96
N ALA A 739 27.63 -18.37 -12.65
CA ALA A 739 27.98 -18.66 -11.26
C ALA A 739 28.73 -17.48 -10.59
N ALA A 740 29.56 -16.79 -11.36
CA ALA A 740 30.18 -15.52 -11.00
C ALA A 740 30.66 -14.79 -12.25
N VAL A 741 30.62 -13.45 -12.22
CA VAL A 741 31.38 -12.61 -13.15
C VAL A 741 32.65 -12.18 -12.44
N LEU A 742 33.81 -12.44 -13.04
CA LEU A 742 35.11 -12.16 -12.44
C LEU A 742 35.71 -10.87 -13.01
N GLU A 743 36.25 -10.05 -12.11
CA GLU A 743 37.07 -8.88 -12.45
C GLU A 743 38.49 -9.33 -12.84
N ALA A 744 39.29 -8.39 -13.36
CA ALA A 744 40.64 -8.69 -13.84
C ALA A 744 41.60 -9.19 -12.74
N ASP A 745 41.33 -8.85 -11.48
CA ASP A 745 42.06 -9.31 -10.30
C ASP A 745 41.58 -10.68 -9.79
N GLY A 746 40.62 -11.31 -10.47
CA GLY A 746 40.02 -12.60 -10.08
C GLY A 746 38.94 -12.49 -9.01
N SER A 747 38.66 -11.29 -8.48
CA SER A 747 37.57 -11.08 -7.54
C SER A 747 36.20 -11.20 -8.22
N ARG A 748 35.16 -11.53 -7.43
CA ARG A 748 33.78 -11.54 -7.94
C ARG A 748 33.29 -10.11 -8.09
N MET A 749 32.73 -9.79 -9.25
CA MET A 749 32.06 -8.52 -9.52
C MET A 749 30.87 -8.35 -8.57
N PRO A 750 30.82 -7.27 -7.77
CA PRO A 750 29.66 -6.98 -6.92
C PRO A 750 28.41 -6.61 -7.73
N VAL A 751 27.23 -6.88 -7.17
CA VAL A 751 25.93 -6.48 -7.76
C VAL A 751 25.87 -4.99 -8.08
N ARG A 752 26.43 -4.13 -7.20
CA ARG A 752 26.53 -2.68 -7.42
C ARG A 752 27.26 -2.33 -8.73
N THR A 753 28.37 -3.01 -9.00
CA THR A 753 29.15 -2.79 -10.23
C THR A 753 28.35 -3.22 -11.45
N ALA A 754 27.64 -4.36 -11.37
CA ALA A 754 26.76 -4.82 -12.44
C ALA A 754 25.64 -3.80 -12.74
N LEU A 755 24.91 -3.32 -11.72
CA LEU A 755 23.85 -2.32 -11.89
C LEU A 755 24.36 -1.04 -12.56
N ARG A 756 25.56 -0.57 -12.19
CA ARG A 756 26.18 0.60 -12.84
C ARG A 756 26.48 0.34 -14.32
N LEU A 757 27.01 -0.82 -14.66
CA LEU A 757 27.29 -1.19 -16.06
C LEU A 757 26.01 -1.33 -16.89
N ILE A 758 24.97 -1.89 -16.29
CA ILE A 758 23.65 -2.01 -16.92
C ILE A 758 23.10 -0.64 -17.29
N ASN A 759 23.11 0.32 -16.36
CA ASN A 759 22.65 1.68 -16.64
C ASN A 759 23.47 2.34 -17.75
N GLN A 760 24.80 2.15 -17.78
CA GLN A 760 25.66 2.68 -18.84
C GLN A 760 25.31 2.11 -20.23
N GLU A 761 25.05 0.81 -20.34
CA GLU A 761 24.67 0.18 -21.62
C GLU A 761 23.24 0.56 -22.03
N LEU A 762 22.33 0.77 -21.07
CA LEU A 762 21.00 1.32 -21.34
C LEU A 762 21.08 2.73 -21.93
N ASP A 763 21.87 3.61 -21.30
CA ASP A 763 22.10 4.98 -21.80
C ASP A 763 22.71 4.94 -23.22
N ALA A 764 23.67 4.04 -23.45
CA ALA A 764 24.28 3.85 -24.76
C ALA A 764 23.29 3.37 -25.82
N TYR A 765 22.42 2.40 -25.49
CA TYR A 765 21.39 1.90 -26.42
C TYR A 765 20.42 3.01 -26.84
N PHE A 766 19.94 3.83 -25.89
CA PHE A 766 19.07 4.95 -26.22
C PHE A 766 19.80 6.02 -27.04
N ALA A 767 21.09 6.24 -26.78
CA ALA A 767 21.92 7.15 -27.57
C ALA A 767 22.25 6.61 -28.99
N GLU A 768 22.32 5.29 -29.20
CA GLU A 768 22.59 4.68 -30.51
C GLU A 768 21.37 4.75 -31.43
N GLN A 769 20.14 4.57 -30.92
CA GLN A 769 18.92 4.81 -31.68
C GLN A 769 18.82 6.25 -32.22
N ASP A 770 19.45 7.22 -31.53
CA ASP A 770 19.53 8.59 -32.02
C ASP A 770 20.40 8.72 -33.27
N GLY A 771 21.32 7.79 -33.51
CA GLY A 771 22.18 7.75 -34.68
C GLY A 771 21.42 7.47 -35.98
N ASP A 772 20.41 6.59 -35.90
CA ASP A 772 19.55 6.14 -37.01
C ASP A 772 18.42 7.11 -37.38
N LEU A 773 18.20 8.13 -36.55
CA LEU A 773 17.23 9.19 -36.83
C LEU A 773 17.75 10.12 -37.94
N ASP A 774 16.83 10.61 -38.76
CA ASP A 774 17.16 11.60 -39.79
C ASP A 774 17.74 12.87 -39.16
N GLU A 775 18.58 13.57 -39.93
CA GLU A 775 19.34 14.72 -39.43
C GLU A 775 18.46 15.82 -38.82
N ILE A 776 17.26 16.03 -39.38
CA ILE A 776 16.28 17.01 -38.90
C ILE A 776 15.70 16.56 -37.55
N THR A 777 15.35 15.29 -37.42
CA THR A 777 14.87 14.74 -36.15
C THR A 777 15.91 14.82 -35.04
N ARG A 778 17.18 14.53 -35.32
CA ARG A 778 18.28 14.65 -34.33
C ARG A 778 18.45 16.09 -33.84
N PHE A 779 18.32 17.06 -34.73
CA PHE A 779 18.31 18.48 -34.34
C PHE A 779 17.12 18.80 -33.43
N CYS A 780 15.90 18.37 -33.81
CA CYS A 780 14.69 18.67 -33.05
C CYS A 780 14.71 18.05 -31.65
N ALA A 781 15.20 16.82 -31.50
CA ALA A 781 15.35 16.16 -30.21
C ALA A 781 16.33 16.91 -29.29
N ALA A 782 17.50 17.29 -29.81
CA ALA A 782 18.49 18.06 -29.04
C ALA A 782 17.98 19.47 -28.68
N TRP A 783 17.28 20.14 -29.60
CA TRP A 783 16.67 21.45 -29.33
C TRP A 783 15.59 21.35 -28.24
N PHE A 784 14.76 20.31 -28.32
CA PHE A 784 13.69 20.06 -27.36
C PHE A 784 14.23 19.79 -25.95
N GLU A 785 15.33 19.04 -25.83
CA GLU A 785 15.97 18.79 -24.52
C GLU A 785 16.51 20.07 -23.86
N GLN A 786 17.05 20.99 -24.66
CA GLN A 786 17.65 22.22 -24.12
C GLN A 786 16.61 23.32 -23.86
N HIS A 787 15.62 23.47 -24.74
CA HIS A 787 14.72 24.62 -24.74
C HIS A 787 13.23 24.24 -24.65
N GLY A 788 12.88 22.97 -24.85
CA GLY A 788 11.50 22.51 -25.00
C GLY A 788 10.82 23.13 -26.21
N TYR A 789 9.56 23.54 -26.05
CA TYR A 789 8.82 24.31 -27.05
C TYR A 789 8.98 25.84 -26.92
N ASN A 790 9.97 26.34 -26.18
CA ASN A 790 10.15 27.79 -25.97
C ASN A 790 11.01 28.43 -27.06
N ASP A 791 10.87 29.75 -27.23
CA ASP A 791 11.72 30.55 -28.12
C ASP A 791 13.15 30.63 -27.57
N ALA A 792 14.14 30.45 -28.44
CA ALA A 792 15.55 30.67 -28.11
C ALA A 792 16.31 31.34 -29.27
N PRO A 793 17.50 31.93 -29.03
CA PRO A 793 18.23 32.71 -30.03
C PRO A 793 18.60 31.90 -31.27
N PHE A 794 18.49 32.52 -32.45
CA PHE A 794 18.86 31.88 -33.73
C PHE A 794 20.31 31.41 -33.76
N GLY A 795 21.23 32.13 -33.10
CA GLY A 795 22.64 31.75 -33.02
C GLY A 795 22.87 30.38 -32.38
N GLU A 796 22.10 30.03 -31.34
CA GLU A 796 22.16 28.71 -30.70
C GLU A 796 21.60 27.63 -31.62
N ALA A 797 20.52 27.93 -32.35
CA ALA A 797 19.93 27.04 -33.34
C ALA A 797 20.89 26.77 -34.51
N ASP A 798 21.60 27.78 -35.00
CA ASP A 798 22.55 27.65 -36.10
C ASP A 798 23.77 26.80 -35.69
N VAL A 799 24.29 26.99 -34.47
CA VAL A 799 25.36 26.14 -33.93
C VAL A 799 24.91 24.69 -33.82
N LEU A 800 23.71 24.45 -33.28
CA LEU A 800 23.16 23.10 -33.13
C LEU A 800 22.86 22.45 -34.49
N ALA A 801 22.33 23.19 -35.45
CA ALA A 801 22.05 22.72 -36.81
C ALA A 801 23.34 22.32 -37.54
N ARG A 802 24.39 23.15 -37.48
CA ARG A 802 25.70 22.86 -38.07
C ARG A 802 26.37 21.64 -37.43
N ALA A 803 26.23 21.46 -36.11
CA ALA A 803 26.73 20.28 -35.41
C ALA A 803 26.05 18.97 -35.87
N LYS A 804 24.86 19.06 -36.49
CA LYS A 804 24.12 17.93 -37.07
C LYS A 804 24.16 17.91 -38.61
N ASN A 805 25.04 18.72 -39.21
CA ASN A 805 25.25 18.83 -40.66
C ASN A 805 24.02 19.31 -41.45
N ILE A 806 23.18 20.18 -40.85
CA ILE A 806 21.99 20.77 -41.47
C ILE A 806 21.93 22.30 -41.25
N SER A 807 20.94 22.97 -41.85
CA SER A 807 20.64 24.38 -41.61
C SER A 807 19.28 24.56 -40.94
N VAL A 808 19.11 25.65 -40.17
CA VAL A 808 17.83 26.01 -39.55
C VAL A 808 16.74 26.20 -40.61
N ASP A 809 17.07 26.78 -41.76
CA ASP A 809 16.14 26.97 -42.89
C ASP A 809 15.63 25.64 -43.47
N ARG A 810 16.47 24.60 -43.48
CA ARG A 810 16.05 23.25 -43.92
C ARG A 810 15.02 22.65 -42.96
N VAL A 811 15.16 22.88 -41.65
CA VAL A 811 14.20 22.42 -40.63
C VAL A 811 12.91 23.25 -40.67
N ALA A 812 13.02 24.56 -40.90
CA ALA A 812 11.88 25.45 -41.11
C ALA A 812 11.09 25.08 -42.37
N GLY A 813 11.80 24.81 -43.49
CA GLY A 813 11.21 24.37 -44.75
C GLY A 813 10.51 23.00 -44.67
N ALA A 814 10.89 22.16 -43.70
CA ALA A 814 10.19 20.91 -43.38
C ALA A 814 8.92 21.13 -42.53
N GLY A 815 8.60 22.38 -42.17
CA GLY A 815 7.40 22.72 -41.39
C GLY A 815 7.44 22.24 -39.94
N ILE A 816 8.63 22.20 -39.33
CA ILE A 816 8.84 21.67 -37.96
C ILE A 816 9.12 22.78 -36.93
N LEU A 817 9.73 23.88 -37.36
CA LEU A 817 10.00 25.03 -36.51
C LEU A 817 9.66 26.34 -37.21
N ALA A 818 9.42 27.38 -36.43
CA ALA A 818 9.38 28.75 -36.88
C ALA A 818 10.73 29.43 -36.60
N ALA A 819 11.31 30.08 -37.60
CA ALA A 819 12.49 30.91 -37.48
C ALA A 819 12.15 32.33 -37.97
N GLY A 820 12.28 33.33 -37.10
CA GLY A 820 11.94 34.72 -37.41
C GLY A 820 12.25 35.66 -36.25
N GLY A 821 12.56 36.94 -36.54
CA GLY A 821 12.82 37.95 -35.51
C GLY A 821 14.07 37.71 -34.65
N GLY A 822 15.05 36.93 -35.13
CA GLY A 822 16.25 36.55 -34.38
C GLY A 822 16.04 35.38 -33.40
N THR A 823 14.86 34.75 -33.41
CA THR A 823 14.49 33.64 -32.53
C THR A 823 14.02 32.41 -33.32
N VAL A 824 14.16 31.24 -32.71
CA VAL A 824 13.76 29.93 -33.25
C VAL A 824 12.90 29.19 -32.23
N ARG A 825 11.85 28.51 -32.69
CA ARG A 825 10.96 27.70 -31.84
C ARG A 825 10.35 26.52 -32.58
N LEU A 826 10.32 25.35 -31.96
CA LEU A 826 9.60 24.17 -32.47
C LEU A 826 8.08 24.41 -32.52
N HIS A 827 7.42 23.91 -33.55
CA HIS A 827 5.96 23.90 -33.61
C HIS A 827 5.37 23.02 -32.51
N ARG A 828 4.28 23.51 -31.91
CA ARG A 828 3.49 22.73 -30.94
C ARG A 828 2.58 21.74 -31.69
N ARG A 829 2.17 20.67 -31.02
CA ARG A 829 1.34 19.57 -31.58
C ARG A 829 0.11 20.04 -32.37
N HIS A 830 -0.60 21.06 -31.87
CA HIS A 830 -1.78 21.63 -32.54
C HIS A 830 -1.48 22.39 -33.85
N GLN A 831 -0.23 22.77 -34.09
CA GLN A 831 0.21 23.53 -35.28
C GLN A 831 0.51 22.62 -36.48
N TYR A 832 0.62 21.30 -36.28
CA TYR A 832 0.79 20.33 -37.38
C TYR A 832 -0.55 20.07 -38.09
N ASP A 833 -0.53 19.93 -39.42
CA ASP A 833 -1.75 19.73 -40.23
C ASP A 833 -2.55 18.47 -39.82
N PRO A 834 -3.84 18.59 -39.44
CA PRO A 834 -4.71 17.45 -39.14
C PRO A 834 -5.10 16.60 -40.36
N GLY A 835 -4.97 17.12 -41.59
CA GLY A 835 -5.28 16.41 -42.84
C GLY A 835 -4.10 15.63 -43.44
N TRP A 836 -2.99 15.52 -42.71
CA TRP A 836 -1.77 14.88 -43.19
C TRP A 836 -1.97 13.38 -43.49
N ASN A 837 -1.59 12.95 -44.70
CA ASN A 837 -1.65 11.56 -45.14
C ASN A 837 -0.23 11.02 -45.45
N PRO A 838 0.24 9.96 -44.77
CA PRO A 838 1.53 9.32 -45.01
C PRO A 838 1.71 8.76 -46.44
N GLU A 839 0.62 8.41 -47.13
CA GLU A 839 0.67 7.77 -48.46
C GLU A 839 0.87 8.78 -49.59
N SER A 840 0.45 10.04 -49.41
CA SER A 840 0.51 11.08 -50.44
C SER A 840 1.56 12.16 -50.17
N GLN A 841 2.19 12.15 -49.00
CA GLN A 841 3.19 13.14 -48.59
C GLN A 841 4.43 12.45 -47.99
N ALA A 842 5.63 13.01 -48.24
CA ALA A 842 6.88 12.40 -47.80
C ALA A 842 6.93 12.18 -46.27
N THR A 843 7.17 10.94 -45.85
CA THR A 843 7.26 10.47 -44.45
C THR A 843 8.68 10.53 -43.88
N SER A 844 9.60 11.24 -44.54
CA SER A 844 11.04 11.14 -44.29
C SER A 844 11.52 11.77 -42.98
N VAL A 845 10.69 12.55 -42.28
CA VAL A 845 11.08 13.18 -41.01
C VAL A 845 10.32 12.57 -39.84
N VAL A 846 11.03 11.80 -39.02
CA VAL A 846 10.48 11.02 -37.91
C VAL A 846 9.85 11.91 -36.83
N TRP A 847 10.43 13.09 -36.56
CA TRP A 847 9.88 14.07 -35.62
C TRP A 847 8.44 14.46 -35.95
N ALA A 848 8.17 14.83 -37.21
CA ALA A 848 6.84 15.25 -37.63
C ALA A 848 5.83 14.11 -37.52
N CYS A 849 6.24 12.88 -37.85
CA CYS A 849 5.42 11.68 -37.70
C CYS A 849 5.06 11.42 -36.24
N ALA A 850 6.04 11.50 -35.32
CA ALA A 850 5.83 11.33 -33.89
C ALA A 850 4.86 12.37 -33.29
N GLN A 851 5.03 13.65 -33.64
CA GLN A 851 4.16 14.73 -33.14
C GLN A 851 2.71 14.60 -33.66
N ARG A 852 2.52 14.13 -34.91
CA ARG A 852 1.19 13.88 -35.49
C ARG A 852 0.50 12.68 -34.85
N LEU A 853 1.24 11.60 -34.58
CA LEU A 853 0.73 10.45 -33.82
C LEU A 853 0.31 10.87 -32.41
N ALA A 854 1.15 11.64 -31.72
CA ALA A 854 0.85 12.15 -30.38
C ALA A 854 -0.41 13.04 -30.38
N ARG A 855 -0.58 13.90 -31.39
CA ARG A 855 -1.79 14.73 -31.57
C ARG A 855 -3.05 13.88 -31.70
N CYS A 856 -3.02 12.78 -32.45
CA CYS A 856 -4.17 11.87 -32.60
C CYS A 856 -4.59 11.25 -31.26
N VAL A 857 -3.62 10.92 -30.40
CA VAL A 857 -3.88 10.39 -29.06
C VAL A 857 -4.45 11.47 -28.13
N GLU A 858 -3.93 12.71 -28.19
CA GLU A 858 -4.40 13.83 -27.36
C GLU A 858 -5.80 14.33 -27.72
N ALA A 859 -6.28 14.10 -28.95
CA ALA A 859 -7.57 14.59 -29.43
C ALA A 859 -8.79 13.94 -28.75
N GLY A 860 -8.57 12.93 -27.88
CA GLY A 860 -9.63 12.29 -27.09
C GLY A 860 -10.53 11.34 -27.91
N ALA A 861 -11.47 10.68 -27.22
CA ALA A 861 -12.34 9.66 -27.82
C ALA A 861 -13.26 10.20 -28.92
N ASP A 862 -13.69 11.47 -28.83
CA ASP A 862 -14.63 12.10 -29.76
C ASP A 862 -14.05 12.31 -31.17
N ALA A 863 -12.71 12.34 -31.30
CA ALA A 863 -12.00 12.44 -32.58
C ALA A 863 -11.35 11.10 -33.03
N GLY A 864 -11.66 10.00 -32.34
CA GLY A 864 -11.15 8.66 -32.63
C GLY A 864 -9.87 8.27 -31.88
N GLY A 865 -9.26 9.16 -31.08
CA GLY A 865 -8.19 8.88 -30.12
C GLY A 865 -7.12 7.87 -30.58
N GLU A 866 -6.88 6.84 -29.77
CA GLU A 866 -5.93 5.76 -30.06
C GLU A 866 -6.23 5.00 -31.36
N ALA A 867 -7.50 4.86 -31.75
CA ALA A 867 -7.88 4.21 -33.00
C ALA A 867 -7.52 5.06 -34.24
N ALA A 868 -7.56 6.39 -34.13
CA ALA A 868 -7.08 7.30 -35.16
C ALA A 868 -5.54 7.24 -35.27
N ALA A 869 -4.84 7.21 -34.14
CA ALA A 869 -3.38 7.05 -34.11
C ALA A 869 -2.94 5.70 -34.70
N ALA A 870 -3.64 4.60 -34.38
CA ALA A 870 -3.35 3.26 -34.92
C ALA A 870 -3.55 3.20 -36.44
N ARG A 871 -4.60 3.85 -36.98
CA ARG A 871 -4.82 3.95 -38.44
C ARG A 871 -3.72 4.74 -39.13
N LEU A 872 -3.36 5.89 -38.57
CA LEU A 872 -2.29 6.73 -39.11
C LEU A 872 -0.93 6.01 -39.11
N LEU A 873 -0.66 5.26 -38.05
CA LEU A 873 0.54 4.45 -37.89
C LEU A 873 0.60 3.26 -38.84
N ALA A 874 -0.53 2.64 -39.17
CA ALA A 874 -0.63 1.56 -40.13
C ALA A 874 -0.34 2.02 -41.58
N GLN A 875 -0.55 3.31 -41.88
CA GLN A 875 -0.27 3.93 -43.18
C GLN A 875 1.20 4.35 -43.33
N MET A 876 1.99 4.36 -42.25
CA MET A 876 3.42 4.69 -42.28
C MET A 876 4.27 3.48 -42.70
N PRO A 877 5.42 3.69 -43.38
CA PRO A 877 6.42 2.64 -43.53
C PRO A 877 6.80 2.04 -42.16
N PRO A 878 6.91 0.71 -42.02
CA PRO A 878 7.15 0.07 -40.72
C PRO A 878 8.37 0.63 -39.96
N SER A 879 9.47 0.90 -40.66
CA SER A 879 10.69 1.48 -40.07
C SER A 879 10.45 2.89 -39.51
N VAL A 880 9.71 3.74 -40.23
CA VAL A 880 9.38 5.11 -39.79
C VAL A 880 8.40 5.07 -38.62
N GLY A 881 7.43 4.15 -38.65
CA GLY A 881 6.47 3.95 -37.56
C GLY A 881 7.15 3.48 -36.26
N GLU A 882 8.13 2.58 -36.35
CA GLU A 882 8.94 2.15 -35.21
C GLU A 882 9.81 3.30 -34.67
N SER A 883 10.54 4.01 -35.54
CA SER A 883 11.36 5.17 -35.12
C SER A 883 10.52 6.30 -34.53
N ALA A 884 9.30 6.54 -35.04
CA ALA A 884 8.41 7.57 -34.52
C ALA A 884 7.87 7.19 -33.13
N ARG A 885 7.58 5.91 -32.88
CA ARG A 885 7.25 5.43 -31.53
C ARG A 885 8.45 5.61 -30.60
N ALA A 886 9.64 5.14 -30.98
CA ALA A 886 10.86 5.25 -30.19
C ALA A 886 11.19 6.71 -29.83
N LEU A 887 11.06 7.63 -30.79
CA LEU A 887 11.23 9.06 -30.56
C LEU A 887 10.18 9.62 -29.60
N ALA A 888 8.91 9.23 -29.73
CA ALA A 888 7.87 9.65 -28.78
C ALA A 888 8.17 9.17 -27.35
N TYR A 889 8.76 7.97 -27.18
CA TYR A 889 9.23 7.48 -25.89
C TYR A 889 10.34 8.38 -25.31
N ARG A 890 11.33 8.79 -26.11
CA ARG A 890 12.41 9.69 -25.68
C ARG A 890 11.90 11.05 -25.22
N LEU A 891 11.05 11.71 -26.02
CA LEU A 891 10.59 13.07 -25.71
C LEU A 891 9.82 13.14 -24.39
N PHE A 892 9.11 12.06 -24.03
CA PHE A 892 8.45 11.96 -22.74
C PHE A 892 9.44 11.85 -21.56
N SER A 893 10.55 11.11 -21.72
CA SER A 893 11.57 10.99 -20.67
C SER A 893 12.29 12.31 -20.38
N SER A 894 12.56 13.11 -21.42
CA SER A 894 13.26 14.40 -21.30
C SER A 894 12.41 15.48 -20.58
N ASP A 895 11.08 15.44 -20.73
CA ASP A 895 10.15 16.34 -20.02
C ASP A 895 10.13 16.10 -18.49
N CYS A 896 10.41 14.87 -18.03
CA CYS A 896 10.37 14.53 -16.60
C CYS A 896 11.64 14.94 -15.81
N SER A 897 12.76 15.18 -16.48
CA SER A 897 14.05 15.51 -15.86
C SER A 897 14.24 17.01 -15.53
N ALA A 898 13.35 17.89 -16.01
CA ALA A 898 13.47 19.34 -15.78
C ALA A 898 12.48 19.82 -14.69
N PRO A 899 12.95 20.30 -13.52
CA PRO A 899 12.05 20.81 -12.48
C PRO A 899 11.36 22.09 -12.96
N GLY A 900 10.03 22.05 -13.07
CA GLY A 900 9.19 23.26 -13.20
C GLY A 900 8.46 23.46 -14.53
N ARG A 901 8.30 22.43 -15.36
CA ARG A 901 7.48 22.51 -16.58
C ARG A 901 6.44 21.38 -16.63
N SER A 902 5.50 21.41 -15.68
CA SER A 902 4.23 20.66 -15.72
C SER A 902 3.10 21.57 -16.17
#